data_AF-A0A1V5P3A2-F1
#
_entry.id   AF-A0A1V5P3A2-F1
#
_cell.length_a   1.000
_cell.length_b   1.000
_cell.length_c   1.000
_cell.angle_alpha   90.00
_cell.angle_beta   90.00
_cell.angle_gamma   90.00
#
_symmetry.space_group_name_H-M   'P 1'
#
loop_
_entity.id
_entity.type
_entity.pdbx_description
1 polymer ?
#
loop_
_entity_poly.entity_id
_entity_poly.type
_entity_poly.pdbx_seq_one_letter_code
_entity_poly.pdbx_strand_id
1 'polypeptide(L)'
;MSEMTPINNDSPNKHENPGHPGEDTAAIAGMYKTWFLDYASYVILERAVPYVEDGLKPVQRRILHSMFEMEDGRYNKVANIIGNTMKYHPHGDASIGDALVQIGQKNLLIDTQGNWGNIHTGDSAAAPRYIEARLSKFALEVVFNPKTTVWQLSYDGRNREPVTLPVKFPLLLAMGVEGIAVGLASKVLPHNFIELIQGSIDVLKGKKTNLMPDFATGGVADFSNYKEGLRGGRIRIRAVIEKLDKKTLVIKQIPYGTTTTSVIESILAAVEKGKIKIKKVEDNTASEVEIVINLHPEASQDPDKAIEALYAFSNCEVSISPNSCIIEDGRPRFLSVNEILEISTRNTVDLLKLELEIARDEKETEWHYNSLEKIFIEKRIYRSLEVCETWDQIMDTIEAGLKPYLKNLRRPVVHDDYVRLTELKIKRISRYDANRAEEKLLAIEAELAEINDNLNNLKNYAINYFKELLKKFGKGRERRTVISSFETIVASKVIANNQKLYVNREEGFAGYGMKRDEFLRDCSDLDDVIAITGDGKFTVTRIAEKAYVGKDLRHIDIFTKNDETTTYNMIYQDGKGGPIMVKRFFISGITRDKVYDLTKGADGSKILYLGVSGPTNGPRVNVHLKPRPKLKNLVIEVDFNEQLTKNRSAIGNVLTKFPIAKLRVIGGGDPGTGTNTGSAPNPAVTPKPVTTAAAVKNTAESTDDTPKTGSNGKTQIKLEF
;
A
#
# COMPACT_ATOMS: atom_id res chain seq x y z
N MET A 1 -5.56 -7.74 47.98
CA MET A 1 -6.85 -7.95 48.66
C MET A 1 -7.94 -7.24 47.89
N SER A 2 -8.68 -8.01 47.10
CA SER A 2 -10.04 -7.73 46.63
C SER A 2 -10.50 -9.07 46.05
N GLU A 3 -11.13 -9.88 46.90
CA GLU A 3 -11.59 -11.23 46.57
C GLU A 3 -12.66 -11.15 45.47
N MET A 4 -12.39 -11.76 44.32
CA MET A 4 -13.42 -12.11 43.36
C MET A 4 -14.08 -13.41 43.83
N THR A 5 -15.32 -13.31 44.28
CA THR A 5 -16.20 -14.46 44.54
C THR A 5 -16.53 -15.19 43.22
N PRO A 6 -16.49 -16.54 43.20
CA PRO A 6 -16.98 -17.30 42.05
C PRO A 6 -18.52 -17.28 42.02
N ILE A 7 -19.09 -16.97 40.86
CA ILE A 7 -20.53 -17.01 40.63
C ILE A 7 -20.95 -18.48 40.58
N ASN A 8 -21.57 -18.94 41.67
CA ASN A 8 -22.13 -20.27 41.80
C ASN A 8 -23.54 -20.28 41.18
N ASN A 9 -23.70 -20.90 40.01
CA ASN A 9 -24.99 -21.14 39.38
C ASN A 9 -25.62 -22.41 39.97
N ASP A 10 -26.28 -22.28 41.11
CA ASP A 10 -27.19 -23.31 41.59
C ASP A 10 -28.27 -22.70 42.49
N SER A 11 -29.47 -22.57 41.96
CA SER A 11 -30.72 -22.60 42.72
C SER A 11 -31.90 -22.96 41.81
N PRO A 12 -32.84 -23.79 42.29
CA PRO A 12 -33.77 -24.52 41.43
C PRO A 12 -34.98 -23.68 41.04
N ASN A 13 -35.38 -23.84 39.77
CA ASN A 13 -36.56 -23.25 39.16
C ASN A 13 -37.84 -23.61 39.94
N LYS A 14 -38.53 -22.61 40.52
CA LYS A 14 -39.93 -22.74 40.92
C LYS A 14 -40.81 -22.13 39.83
N HIS A 15 -41.54 -23.00 39.15
CA HIS A 15 -42.66 -22.61 38.29
C HIS A 15 -43.81 -22.03 39.13
N GLU A 16 -44.39 -20.91 38.70
CA GLU A 16 -45.84 -20.62 38.76
C GLU A 16 -46.14 -19.22 38.15
N ASN A 17 -46.63 -19.17 36.90
CA ASN A 17 -48.01 -18.82 36.50
C ASN A 17 -48.06 -18.35 35.02
N PRO A 18 -49.02 -18.83 34.20
CA PRO A 18 -49.15 -18.42 32.80
C PRO A 18 -50.22 -17.34 32.63
N GLY A 19 -49.87 -16.19 32.04
CA GLY A 19 -50.92 -15.28 31.58
C GLY A 19 -50.56 -13.81 31.37
N HIS A 20 -49.70 -13.49 30.40
CA HIS A 20 -49.79 -12.22 29.67
C HIS A 20 -49.12 -12.32 28.27
N PRO A 21 -49.85 -12.10 27.15
CA PRO A 21 -49.27 -12.19 25.80
C PRO A 21 -48.27 -11.07 25.45
N GLY A 22 -47.95 -10.19 26.40
CA GLY A 22 -46.95 -9.13 26.28
C GLY A 22 -45.62 -9.37 27.03
N GLU A 23 -45.57 -10.30 27.98
CA GLU A 23 -44.34 -10.59 28.76
C GLU A 23 -43.37 -11.53 28.02
N ASP A 24 -43.89 -12.51 27.29
CA ASP A 24 -43.06 -13.47 26.55
C ASP A 24 -42.23 -12.81 25.44
N THR A 25 -42.75 -11.76 24.78
CA THR A 25 -42.01 -11.04 23.74
C THR A 25 -40.91 -10.14 24.32
N ALA A 26 -41.14 -9.53 25.49
CA ALA A 26 -40.12 -8.77 26.22
C ALA A 26 -39.03 -9.69 26.79
N ALA A 27 -39.40 -10.89 27.25
CA ALA A 27 -38.47 -11.92 27.69
C ALA A 27 -37.60 -12.44 26.52
N ILE A 28 -38.20 -12.73 25.36
CA ILE A 28 -37.48 -13.15 24.15
C ILE A 28 -36.52 -12.04 23.68
N ALA A 29 -36.97 -10.78 23.61
CA ALA A 29 -36.12 -9.66 23.24
C ALA A 29 -34.94 -9.49 24.22
N GLY A 30 -35.18 -9.69 25.53
CA GLY A 30 -34.15 -9.72 26.56
C GLY A 30 -33.14 -10.85 26.34
N MET A 31 -33.59 -12.07 26.04
CA MET A 31 -32.72 -13.21 25.75
C MET A 31 -31.85 -12.98 24.52
N TYR A 32 -32.43 -12.52 23.40
CA TYR A 32 -31.67 -12.19 22.19
C TYR A 32 -30.63 -11.10 22.44
N LYS A 33 -30.97 -10.07 23.23
CA LYS A 33 -30.02 -9.02 23.60
C LYS A 33 -28.84 -9.61 24.38
N THR A 34 -29.10 -10.44 25.39
CA THR A 34 -28.04 -11.07 26.20
C THR A 34 -27.17 -12.00 25.35
N TRP A 35 -27.77 -12.93 24.61
CA TRP A 35 -27.02 -13.86 23.75
C TRP A 35 -26.20 -13.14 22.68
N PHE A 36 -26.76 -12.08 22.09
CA PHE A 36 -26.03 -11.27 21.12
C PHE A 36 -24.87 -10.52 21.77
N LEU A 37 -25.04 -9.97 22.98
CA LEU A 37 -23.96 -9.30 23.70
C LEU A 37 -22.84 -10.27 24.11
N ASP A 38 -23.18 -11.48 24.56
CA ASP A 38 -22.19 -12.51 24.91
C ASP A 38 -21.42 -12.96 23.68
N TYR A 39 -22.12 -13.24 22.58
CA TYR A 39 -21.50 -13.59 21.30
C TYR A 39 -20.63 -12.46 20.76
N ALA A 40 -21.11 -11.22 20.76
CA ALA A 40 -20.36 -10.06 20.28
C ALA A 40 -19.10 -9.82 21.12
N SER A 41 -19.21 -9.90 22.45
CA SER A 41 -18.07 -9.73 23.37
C SER A 41 -17.02 -10.82 23.14
N TYR A 42 -17.45 -12.08 23.01
CA TYR A 42 -16.56 -13.19 22.68
C TYR A 42 -15.87 -12.99 21.33
N VAL A 43 -16.59 -12.62 20.26
CA VAL A 43 -15.98 -12.42 18.94
C VAL A 43 -14.97 -11.25 18.94
N ILE A 44 -15.25 -10.19 19.69
CA ILE A 44 -14.34 -9.03 19.79
C ILE A 44 -13.06 -9.41 20.53
N LEU A 45 -13.17 -10.00 21.73
CA LEU A 45 -12.04 -10.25 22.63
C LEU A 45 -11.27 -11.54 22.30
N GLU A 46 -11.96 -12.59 21.87
CA GLU A 46 -11.39 -13.93 21.74
C GLU A 46 -11.10 -14.36 20.29
N ARG A 47 -11.34 -13.49 19.29
CA ARG A 47 -11.19 -13.88 17.88
C ARG A 47 -10.62 -12.82 16.96
N ALA A 48 -11.17 -11.62 16.96
CA ALA A 48 -10.96 -10.68 15.87
C ALA A 48 -9.86 -9.63 16.12
N VAL A 49 -9.79 -9.07 17.33
CA VAL A 49 -8.90 -7.94 17.66
C VAL A 49 -7.71 -8.45 18.49
N PRO A 50 -6.46 -8.05 18.19
CA PRO A 50 -5.32 -8.48 18.98
C PRO A 50 -5.19 -7.69 20.28
N TYR A 51 -4.50 -8.30 21.23
CA TYR A 51 -4.07 -7.67 22.47
C TYR A 51 -2.84 -6.79 22.22
N VAL A 52 -2.72 -5.68 22.93
CA VAL A 52 -1.60 -4.75 22.76
C VAL A 52 -0.29 -5.28 23.33
N GLU A 53 -0.38 -6.18 24.32
CA GLU A 53 0.74 -6.75 25.06
C GLU A 53 1.60 -7.66 24.16
N ASP A 54 0.98 -8.51 23.36
CA ASP A 54 1.68 -9.46 22.49
C ASP A 54 1.40 -9.24 20.98
N GLY A 55 0.36 -8.50 20.62
CA GLY A 55 0.00 -8.27 19.23
C GLY A 55 -0.60 -9.48 18.52
N LEU A 56 -1.02 -10.51 19.27
CA LEU A 56 -1.49 -11.78 18.73
C LEU A 56 -2.99 -11.94 18.92
N LYS A 57 -3.62 -12.61 17.97
CA LYS A 57 -4.95 -13.20 18.17
C LYS A 57 -4.83 -14.47 19.03
N PRO A 58 -5.88 -14.88 19.77
CA PRO A 58 -5.82 -16.06 20.63
C PRO A 58 -5.39 -17.35 19.90
N VAL A 59 -5.86 -17.57 18.67
CA VAL A 59 -5.42 -18.73 17.87
C VAL A 59 -3.90 -18.71 17.59
N GLN A 60 -3.34 -17.54 17.30
CA GLN A 60 -1.92 -17.37 17.01
C GLN A 60 -1.07 -17.61 18.27
N ARG A 61 -1.54 -17.09 19.41
CA ARG A 61 -0.93 -17.32 20.73
C ARG A 61 -0.87 -18.80 21.09
N ARG A 62 -1.98 -19.51 20.91
CA ARG A 62 -2.09 -20.96 21.19
C ARG A 62 -1.22 -21.80 20.28
N ILE A 63 -1.12 -21.44 19.00
CA ILE A 63 -0.18 -22.08 18.05
C ILE A 63 1.26 -21.92 18.54
N LEU A 64 1.68 -20.70 18.87
CA LEU A 64 3.04 -20.43 19.35
C LEU A 64 3.35 -21.13 20.67
N HIS A 65 2.39 -21.15 21.60
CA HIS A 65 2.52 -21.91 22.84
C HIS A 65 2.67 -23.42 22.59
N SER A 66 1.83 -23.99 21.73
CA SER A 66 1.88 -25.39 21.35
C SER A 66 3.21 -25.77 20.68
N MET A 67 3.76 -24.88 19.84
CA MET A 67 5.08 -25.05 19.25
C MET A 67 6.19 -24.99 20.30
N PHE A 68 6.08 -24.10 21.30
CA PHE A 68 7.06 -23.98 22.37
C PHE A 68 7.09 -25.22 23.28
N GLU A 69 5.95 -25.84 23.55
CA GLU A 69 5.91 -27.12 24.29
C GLU A 69 6.57 -28.27 23.53
N MET A 70 6.50 -28.24 22.20
CA MET A 70 7.09 -29.25 21.31
C MET A 70 8.53 -28.93 20.89
N GLU A 71 9.10 -27.84 21.37
CA GLU A 71 10.39 -27.34 20.90
C GLU A 71 11.53 -28.25 21.37
N ASP A 72 12.20 -28.86 20.39
CA ASP A 72 13.38 -29.72 20.57
C ASP A 72 14.54 -29.34 19.63
N GLY A 73 14.44 -28.19 18.95
CA GLY A 73 15.38 -27.70 17.94
C GLY A 73 15.19 -28.27 16.53
N ARG A 74 14.31 -29.26 16.34
CA ARG A 74 14.05 -29.91 15.06
C ARG A 74 12.78 -29.38 14.41
N TYR A 75 12.67 -29.64 13.11
CA TYR A 75 11.46 -29.36 12.36
C TYR A 75 10.37 -30.35 12.73
N ASN A 76 9.18 -29.82 13.06
CA ASN A 76 8.00 -30.60 13.36
C ASN A 76 7.04 -30.57 12.17
N LYS A 77 6.41 -31.71 11.88
CA LYS A 77 5.31 -31.77 10.89
C LYS A 77 4.19 -30.83 11.33
N VAL A 78 3.70 -30.00 10.41
CA VAL A 78 2.63 -29.04 10.71
C VAL A 78 1.36 -29.75 11.19
N ALA A 79 1.06 -30.94 10.66
CA ALA A 79 -0.04 -31.78 11.16
C ALA A 79 0.06 -32.08 12.67
N ASN A 80 1.26 -32.31 13.20
CA ASN A 80 1.48 -32.58 14.62
C ASN A 80 1.27 -31.31 15.45
N ILE A 81 1.76 -30.16 14.97
CA ILE A 81 1.56 -28.85 15.62
C ILE A 81 0.06 -28.52 15.71
N ILE A 82 -0.68 -28.74 14.61
CA ILE A 82 -2.14 -28.54 14.59
C ILE A 82 -2.81 -29.45 15.62
N GLY A 83 -2.47 -30.75 15.63
CA GLY A 83 -3.02 -31.72 16.57
C GLY A 83 -2.73 -31.36 18.03
N ASN A 84 -1.52 -30.89 18.35
CA ASN A 84 -1.17 -30.44 19.70
C ASN A 84 -1.90 -29.14 20.07
N THR A 85 -2.08 -28.22 19.12
CA THR A 85 -2.78 -26.93 19.34
C THR A 85 -4.26 -27.12 19.67
N MET A 86 -4.89 -28.21 19.21
CA MET A 86 -6.29 -28.53 19.54
C MET A 86 -6.55 -28.70 21.03
N LYS A 87 -5.53 -29.02 21.83
CA LYS A 87 -5.63 -29.02 23.31
C LYS A 87 -6.04 -27.65 23.88
N TYR A 88 -5.75 -26.58 23.14
CA TYR A 88 -6.01 -25.19 23.52
C TYR A 88 -7.08 -24.53 22.64
N HIS A 89 -7.23 -24.96 21.38
CA HIS A 89 -8.13 -24.34 20.41
C HIS A 89 -9.15 -25.32 19.81
N PRO A 90 -10.41 -25.33 20.28
CA PRO A 90 -11.41 -26.34 19.88
C PRO A 90 -12.15 -26.04 18.56
N HIS A 91 -11.62 -25.16 17.68
CA HIS A 91 -12.35 -24.61 16.52
C HIS A 91 -11.91 -25.16 15.15
N GLY A 92 -11.46 -26.42 15.13
CA GLY A 92 -11.13 -27.17 13.90
C GLY A 92 -9.67 -27.06 13.45
N ASP A 93 -9.20 -28.08 12.73
CA ASP A 93 -7.83 -28.19 12.19
C ASP A 93 -7.53 -27.16 11.09
N ALA A 94 -8.49 -26.93 10.19
CA ALA A 94 -8.32 -26.03 9.06
C ALA A 94 -8.01 -24.59 9.49
N SER A 95 -8.73 -24.07 10.50
CA SER A 95 -8.54 -22.70 11.00
C SER A 95 -7.17 -22.50 11.66
N ILE A 96 -6.69 -23.52 12.38
CA ILE A 96 -5.35 -23.55 12.99
C ILE A 96 -4.28 -23.62 11.90
N GLY A 97 -4.47 -24.50 10.91
CA GLY A 97 -3.57 -24.65 9.77
C GLY A 97 -3.40 -23.35 8.98
N ASP A 98 -4.50 -22.69 8.63
CA ASP A 98 -4.47 -21.41 7.91
C ASP A 98 -3.76 -20.32 8.73
N ALA A 99 -4.06 -20.22 10.03
CA ALA A 99 -3.39 -19.26 10.91
C ALA A 99 -1.88 -19.54 11.03
N LEU A 100 -1.48 -20.80 11.13
CA LEU A 100 -0.07 -21.21 11.19
C LEU A 100 0.66 -20.87 9.89
N VAL A 101 0.06 -21.15 8.72
CA VAL A 101 0.61 -20.75 7.42
C VAL A 101 0.79 -19.24 7.33
N GLN A 102 -0.21 -18.46 7.74
CA GLN A 102 -0.14 -17.00 7.72
C GLN A 102 0.99 -16.43 8.60
N ILE A 103 1.23 -17.00 9.79
CA ILE A 103 2.37 -16.59 10.64
C ILE A 103 3.70 -17.04 10.01
N GLY A 104 3.75 -18.26 9.48
CA GLY A 104 4.94 -18.83 8.84
C GLY A 104 5.43 -18.00 7.65
N GLN A 105 4.52 -17.58 6.77
CA GLN A 105 4.83 -16.76 5.60
C GLN A 105 5.46 -15.38 5.93
N LYS A 106 5.33 -14.91 7.18
CA LYS A 106 5.97 -13.66 7.63
C LYS A 106 7.46 -13.80 7.91
N ASN A 107 7.98 -15.03 7.99
CA ASN A 107 9.40 -15.35 8.20
C ASN A 107 10.05 -14.54 9.36
N LEU A 108 9.33 -14.45 10.48
CA LEU A 108 9.79 -13.75 11.69
C LEU A 108 9.78 -14.68 12.89
N LEU A 109 8.65 -15.32 13.18
CA LEU A 109 8.50 -16.15 14.38
C LEU A 109 8.75 -17.63 14.12
N ILE A 110 8.49 -18.10 12.90
CA ILE A 110 8.49 -19.52 12.53
C ILE A 110 9.45 -19.71 11.36
N ASP A 111 10.36 -20.68 11.51
CA ASP A 111 11.15 -21.19 10.40
C ASP A 111 10.33 -22.25 9.65
N THR A 112 10.22 -22.11 8.35
CA THR A 112 9.34 -22.94 7.50
C THR A 112 10.13 -23.80 6.51
N GLN A 113 9.74 -25.07 6.35
CA GLN A 113 10.28 -26.00 5.36
C GLN A 113 9.16 -26.64 4.52
N GLY A 114 9.39 -26.76 3.20
CA GLY A 114 8.42 -27.26 2.22
C GLY A 114 7.70 -26.12 1.48
N ASN A 115 6.60 -26.43 0.77
CA ASN A 115 5.80 -25.45 0.05
C ASN A 115 4.73 -24.81 0.96
N TRP A 116 5.03 -23.61 1.47
CA TRP A 116 4.13 -22.82 2.34
C TRP A 116 3.21 -21.86 1.56
N GLY A 117 3.07 -22.05 0.25
CA GLY A 117 2.30 -21.17 -0.62
C GLY A 117 3.09 -19.93 -1.02
N ASN A 118 2.50 -19.10 -1.87
CA ASN A 118 3.15 -17.91 -2.40
C ASN A 118 2.24 -16.68 -2.26
N ILE A 119 2.73 -15.67 -1.53
CA ILE A 119 2.00 -14.42 -1.25
C ILE A 119 1.75 -13.59 -2.52
N HIS A 120 2.57 -13.77 -3.56
CA HIS A 120 2.47 -13.02 -4.79
C HIS A 120 1.45 -13.62 -5.75
N THR A 121 1.45 -14.94 -5.94
CA THR A 121 0.51 -15.62 -6.85
C THR A 121 -0.83 -15.90 -6.17
N GLY A 122 -0.83 -16.06 -4.84
CA GLY A 122 -2.01 -16.50 -4.08
C GLY A 122 -2.12 -18.03 -4.00
N ASP A 123 -1.08 -18.76 -4.41
CA ASP A 123 -1.07 -20.22 -4.32
C ASP A 123 -1.12 -20.67 -2.86
N SER A 124 -2.06 -21.57 -2.56
CA SER A 124 -2.23 -22.16 -1.24
C SER A 124 -1.01 -22.99 -0.84
N ALA A 125 -0.77 -23.08 0.47
CA ALA A 125 0.24 -23.99 1.02
C ALA A 125 -0.09 -25.46 0.71
N ALA A 126 0.94 -26.29 0.65
CA ALA A 126 0.76 -27.73 0.59
C ALA A 126 0.10 -28.26 1.87
N ALA A 127 -0.53 -29.43 1.79
CA ALA A 127 -1.22 -30.01 2.93
C ALA A 127 -0.30 -30.16 4.16
N PRO A 128 -0.81 -29.99 5.41
CA PRO A 128 -0.02 -30.01 6.65
C PRO A 128 0.89 -31.23 6.88
N ARG A 129 0.63 -32.34 6.19
CA ARG A 129 1.45 -33.57 6.22
C ARG A 129 2.77 -33.45 5.45
N TYR A 130 2.88 -32.51 4.52
CA TYR A 130 4.07 -32.32 3.66
C TYR A 130 4.96 -31.16 4.10
N ILE A 131 4.44 -30.22 4.88
CA ILE A 131 5.17 -29.05 5.36
C ILE A 131 5.61 -29.22 6.81
N GLU A 132 6.70 -28.55 7.16
CA GLU A 132 7.32 -28.62 8.46
C GLU A 132 7.65 -27.21 8.98
N ALA A 133 7.58 -27.03 10.30
CA ALA A 133 7.87 -25.77 10.98
C ALA A 133 8.58 -26.00 12.31
N ARG A 134 9.31 -24.97 12.75
CA ARG A 134 9.84 -24.83 14.11
C ARG A 134 9.85 -23.37 14.53
N LEU A 135 10.05 -23.09 15.81
CA LEU A 135 10.22 -21.70 16.25
C LEU A 135 11.57 -21.18 15.77
N SER A 136 11.57 -19.94 15.28
CA SER A 136 12.80 -19.24 14.93
C SER A 136 13.60 -18.91 16.19
N LYS A 137 14.91 -18.72 16.04
CA LYS A 137 15.76 -18.23 17.14
C LYS A 137 15.29 -16.89 17.72
N PHE A 138 14.72 -16.03 16.86
CA PHE A 138 14.13 -14.77 17.28
C PHE A 138 12.94 -14.99 18.21
N ALA A 139 12.00 -15.87 17.85
CA ALA A 139 10.83 -16.17 18.67
C ALA A 139 11.23 -16.71 20.05
N LEU A 140 12.18 -17.63 20.11
CA LEU A 140 12.64 -18.23 21.37
C LEU A 140 13.21 -17.20 22.35
N GLU A 141 13.94 -16.18 21.86
CA GLU A 141 14.55 -15.14 22.70
C GLU A 141 13.57 -14.04 23.11
N VAL A 142 12.58 -13.74 22.25
CA VAL A 142 11.75 -12.53 22.37
C VAL A 142 10.33 -12.79 22.87
N VAL A 143 9.73 -13.93 22.51
CA VAL A 143 8.29 -14.20 22.72
C VAL A 143 8.03 -14.98 24.01
N PHE A 144 8.97 -15.82 24.44
CA PHE A 144 8.74 -16.79 25.51
C PHE A 144 9.61 -16.51 26.74
N ASN A 145 8.98 -16.47 27.91
CA ASN A 145 9.66 -16.55 29.19
C ASN A 145 8.71 -17.14 30.25
N PRO A 146 8.85 -18.44 30.61
CA PRO A 146 7.95 -19.10 31.56
C PRO A 146 7.84 -18.43 32.93
N LYS A 147 8.90 -17.71 33.37
CA LYS A 147 8.95 -17.06 34.68
C LYS A 147 8.12 -15.77 34.74
N THR A 148 7.93 -15.09 33.61
CA THR A 148 7.16 -13.84 33.53
C THR A 148 5.77 -14.04 32.92
N THR A 149 5.50 -15.18 32.29
CA THR A 149 4.20 -15.50 31.69
C THR A 149 3.11 -15.66 32.76
N VAL A 150 1.98 -14.99 32.53
CA VAL A 150 0.74 -15.21 33.30
C VAL A 150 -0.05 -16.35 32.67
N TRP A 151 -0.39 -17.34 33.49
CA TRP A 151 -1.02 -18.58 33.04
C TRP A 151 -2.48 -18.65 33.45
N GLN A 152 -3.33 -19.15 32.56
CA GLN A 152 -4.71 -19.53 32.80
C GLN A 152 -4.92 -21.01 32.50
N LEU A 153 -6.06 -21.58 32.91
CA LEU A 153 -6.43 -22.94 32.54
C LEU A 153 -6.94 -22.99 31.09
N SER A 154 -6.69 -24.11 30.40
CA SER A 154 -7.28 -24.41 29.10
C SER A 154 -8.80 -24.52 29.19
N TYR A 155 -9.48 -24.48 28.04
CA TYR A 155 -10.94 -24.57 27.97
C TYR A 155 -11.51 -25.88 28.59
N ASP A 156 -10.72 -26.96 28.62
CA ASP A 156 -11.08 -28.24 29.23
C ASP A 156 -10.52 -28.44 30.65
N GLY A 157 -9.81 -27.44 31.19
CA GLY A 157 -9.25 -27.42 32.54
C GLY A 157 -8.05 -28.36 32.76
N ARG A 158 -7.56 -29.06 31.73
CA ARG A 158 -6.48 -30.05 31.88
C ARG A 158 -5.07 -29.48 31.76
N ASN A 159 -4.90 -28.45 30.94
CA ASN A 159 -3.61 -27.83 30.66
C ASN A 159 -3.62 -26.37 31.11
N ARG A 160 -2.44 -25.74 31.11
CA ARG A 160 -2.29 -24.29 31.33
C ARG A 160 -1.91 -23.64 30.01
N GLU A 161 -2.51 -22.50 29.71
CA GLU A 161 -2.15 -21.68 28.54
C GLU A 161 -1.80 -20.25 28.97
N PRO A 162 -0.96 -19.53 28.22
CA PRO A 162 -0.67 -18.12 28.52
C PRO A 162 -1.89 -17.24 28.23
N VAL A 163 -2.18 -16.30 29.14
CA VAL A 163 -3.17 -15.24 28.87
C VAL A 163 -2.67 -14.35 27.72
N THR A 164 -1.43 -13.87 27.86
CA THR A 164 -0.64 -13.17 26.82
C THR A 164 0.80 -13.71 26.85
N LEU A 165 1.51 -13.61 25.73
CA LEU A 165 2.94 -13.93 25.70
C LEU A 165 3.78 -12.72 26.15
N PRO A 166 4.86 -12.90 26.93
CA PRO A 166 5.72 -11.80 27.38
C PRO A 166 6.65 -11.33 26.24
N VAL A 167 6.08 -10.69 25.23
CA VAL A 167 6.81 -10.30 24.02
C VAL A 167 7.64 -9.04 24.26
N LYS A 168 8.97 -9.17 24.14
CA LYS A 168 9.95 -8.08 24.32
C LYS A 168 10.26 -7.31 23.02
N PHE A 169 9.25 -7.12 22.16
CA PHE A 169 9.38 -6.46 20.86
C PHE A 169 8.01 -5.99 20.35
N PRO A 170 7.92 -4.88 19.58
CA PRO A 170 6.68 -4.41 18.94
C PRO A 170 6.16 -5.32 17.82
N LEU A 171 5.73 -6.51 18.22
CA LEU A 171 5.35 -7.60 17.32
C LEU A 171 4.06 -7.30 16.54
N LEU A 172 3.09 -6.63 17.19
CA LEU A 172 1.85 -6.20 16.53
C LEU A 172 2.14 -5.37 15.27
N LEU A 173 3.01 -4.37 15.41
CA LEU A 173 3.37 -3.47 14.33
C LEU A 173 4.24 -4.16 13.27
N ALA A 174 5.10 -5.10 13.67
CA ALA A 174 5.94 -5.83 12.74
C ALA A 174 5.14 -6.79 11.83
N MET A 175 4.18 -7.53 12.40
CA MET A 175 3.38 -8.48 11.62
C MET A 175 2.22 -7.81 10.86
N GLY A 176 1.68 -6.74 11.45
CA GLY A 176 0.37 -6.19 11.10
C GLY A 176 -0.75 -7.14 11.54
N VAL A 177 -1.98 -6.62 11.56
CA VAL A 177 -3.17 -7.41 11.87
C VAL A 177 -4.33 -6.95 10.99
N GLU A 178 -5.14 -7.91 10.56
CA GLU A 178 -6.44 -7.63 9.97
C GLU A 178 -7.48 -8.51 10.64
N GLY A 179 -8.56 -7.90 11.12
CA GLY A 179 -9.62 -8.59 11.85
C GLY A 179 -10.92 -7.83 11.78
N ILE A 180 -12.01 -8.56 11.53
CA ILE A 180 -13.37 -8.02 11.49
C ILE A 180 -14.13 -8.65 12.64
N ALA A 181 -14.72 -7.81 13.49
CA ALA A 181 -15.53 -8.21 14.64
C ALA A 181 -16.96 -7.68 14.48
N VAL A 182 -17.82 -7.97 15.46
CA VAL A 182 -19.19 -7.44 15.48
C VAL A 182 -19.14 -5.93 15.71
N GLY A 183 -19.46 -5.15 14.68
CA GLY A 183 -19.49 -3.67 14.75
C GLY A 183 -18.11 -2.98 14.78
N LEU A 184 -17.01 -3.73 14.70
CA LEU A 184 -15.64 -3.21 14.75
C LEU A 184 -14.78 -3.87 13.67
N ALA A 185 -13.77 -3.15 13.21
CA ALA A 185 -12.72 -3.70 12.36
C ALA A 185 -11.37 -3.20 12.86
N SER A 186 -10.35 -4.05 12.77
CA SER A 186 -8.96 -3.72 13.02
C SER A 186 -8.15 -3.98 11.76
N LYS A 187 -7.39 -2.99 11.31
CA LYS A 187 -6.47 -3.07 10.18
C LYS A 187 -5.21 -2.28 10.50
N VAL A 188 -4.28 -2.94 11.18
CA VAL A 188 -2.93 -2.44 11.48
C VAL A 188 -2.00 -2.91 10.37
N LEU A 189 -1.32 -1.97 9.72
CA LEU A 189 -0.39 -2.28 8.64
C LEU A 189 0.98 -2.71 9.19
N PRO A 190 1.72 -3.59 8.50
CA PRO A 190 3.06 -4.01 8.92
C PRO A 190 4.07 -2.86 8.78
N HIS A 191 5.08 -2.87 9.64
CA HIS A 191 6.17 -1.91 9.71
C HIS A 191 7.53 -2.60 9.68
N ASN A 192 8.56 -1.85 9.30
CA ASN A 192 9.90 -2.40 9.15
C ASN A 192 10.52 -2.76 10.52
N PHE A 193 11.16 -3.92 10.58
CA PHE A 193 11.80 -4.44 11.80
C PHE A 193 12.87 -3.49 12.38
N ILE A 194 13.75 -2.95 11.52
CA ILE A 194 14.85 -2.08 11.94
C ILE A 194 14.29 -0.75 12.46
N GLU A 195 13.31 -0.18 11.74
CA GLU A 195 12.67 1.07 12.14
C GLU A 195 11.88 0.96 13.43
N LEU A 196 11.25 -0.19 13.70
CA LEU A 196 10.57 -0.44 14.97
C LEU A 196 11.54 -0.45 16.15
N ILE A 197 12.72 -1.08 15.99
CA ILE A 197 13.75 -1.07 17.03
C ILE A 197 14.29 0.35 17.23
N GLN A 198 14.62 1.03 16.14
CA GLN A 198 15.13 2.40 16.20
C GLN A 198 14.10 3.35 16.81
N GLY A 199 12.83 3.20 16.44
CA GLY A 199 11.71 3.93 17.02
C GLY A 199 11.55 3.65 18.52
N SER A 200 11.65 2.40 18.95
CA SER A 200 11.61 2.04 20.39
C SER A 200 12.76 2.72 21.16
N ILE A 201 13.98 2.75 20.59
CA ILE A 201 15.12 3.47 21.16
C ILE A 201 14.85 4.98 21.24
N ASP A 202 14.23 5.56 20.22
CA ASP A 202 13.91 6.99 20.18
C ASP A 202 12.79 7.37 21.17
N VAL A 203 11.79 6.51 21.36
CA VAL A 203 10.77 6.62 22.43
C VAL A 203 11.44 6.66 23.81
N LEU A 204 12.39 5.75 24.09
CA LEU A 204 13.11 5.72 25.36
C LEU A 204 13.96 6.98 25.61
N LYS A 205 14.38 7.66 24.54
CA LYS A 205 15.08 8.95 24.56
C LYS A 205 14.13 10.16 24.59
N GLY A 206 12.82 9.95 24.58
CA GLY A 206 11.81 11.02 24.58
C GLY A 206 11.69 11.77 23.24
N LYS A 207 12.10 11.14 22.13
CA LYS A 207 11.94 11.70 20.78
C LYS A 207 10.64 11.21 20.16
N LYS A 208 10.03 12.05 19.33
CA LYS A 208 8.86 11.65 18.53
C LYS A 208 9.28 10.70 17.41
N THR A 209 8.54 9.62 17.25
CA THR A 209 8.68 8.69 16.13
C THR A 209 7.69 9.03 15.03
N ASN A 210 8.05 8.72 13.79
CA ASN A 210 7.14 8.81 12.65
C ASN A 210 7.28 7.53 11.83
N LEU A 211 6.61 6.48 12.28
CA LEU A 211 6.66 5.18 11.62
C LEU A 211 5.77 5.18 10.38
N MET A 212 6.33 4.67 9.28
CA MET A 212 5.61 4.45 8.03
C MET A 212 5.54 2.95 7.73
N PRO A 213 4.42 2.44 7.21
CA PRO A 213 4.30 1.04 6.84
C PRO A 213 5.39 0.55 5.89
N ASP A 214 5.70 -0.73 5.97
CA ASP A 214 6.63 -1.44 5.08
C ASP A 214 6.02 -2.81 4.75
N PHE A 215 5.96 -3.13 3.46
CA PHE A 215 5.23 -4.30 2.97
C PHE A 215 6.18 -5.36 2.44
N ALA A 216 5.88 -6.63 2.72
CA ALA A 216 6.67 -7.76 2.23
C ALA A 216 6.75 -7.80 0.69
N THR A 217 5.69 -7.32 0.01
CA THR A 217 5.59 -7.23 -1.46
C THR A 217 6.39 -6.06 -2.05
N GLY A 218 6.94 -5.16 -1.22
CA GLY A 218 7.62 -3.95 -1.65
C GLY A 218 6.63 -2.91 -2.18
N GLY A 219 6.85 -2.48 -3.42
CA GLY A 219 6.05 -1.47 -4.11
C GLY A 219 6.45 -0.04 -3.77
N VAL A 220 5.76 0.90 -4.41
CA VAL A 220 5.87 2.33 -4.09
C VAL A 220 4.63 2.74 -3.32
N ALA A 221 4.77 3.44 -2.19
CA ALA A 221 3.63 3.85 -1.36
C ALA A 221 3.66 5.35 -1.04
N ASP A 222 2.47 5.94 -1.06
CA ASP A 222 2.20 7.32 -0.64
C ASP A 222 1.47 7.31 0.70
N PHE A 223 2.14 7.85 1.71
CA PHE A 223 1.69 7.93 3.09
C PHE A 223 1.19 9.33 3.49
N SER A 224 1.04 10.26 2.55
CA SER A 224 0.66 11.66 2.84
C SER A 224 -0.65 11.77 3.64
N ASN A 225 -1.57 10.83 3.46
CA ASN A 225 -2.86 10.76 4.16
C ASN A 225 -2.92 9.60 5.18
N TYR A 226 -1.79 9.03 5.61
CA TYR A 226 -1.76 7.86 6.50
C TYR A 226 -2.39 8.12 7.88
N LYS A 227 -2.27 9.35 8.40
CA LYS A 227 -2.76 9.74 9.74
C LYS A 227 -2.36 8.77 10.85
N GLU A 228 -1.10 8.30 10.80
CA GLU A 228 -0.52 7.40 11.81
C GLU A 228 -1.35 6.12 12.06
N GLY A 229 -2.05 5.62 11.03
CA GLY A 229 -2.86 4.40 11.12
C GLY A 229 -4.26 4.58 11.73
N LEU A 230 -4.63 5.81 12.09
CA LEU A 230 -5.96 6.11 12.63
C LEU A 230 -7.06 5.98 11.57
N ARG A 231 -8.28 5.75 12.05
CA ARG A 231 -9.48 5.68 11.22
C ARG A 231 -9.66 6.97 10.41
N GLY A 232 -9.94 6.82 9.12
CA GLY A 232 -10.06 7.94 8.18
C GLY A 232 -8.71 8.41 7.61
N GLY A 233 -7.62 7.70 7.92
CA GLY A 233 -6.41 7.68 7.12
C GLY A 233 -6.62 6.89 5.82
N ARG A 234 -5.78 7.16 4.83
CA ARG A 234 -5.78 6.48 3.53
C ARG A 234 -4.37 6.48 2.96
N ILE A 235 -3.90 5.31 2.54
CA ILE A 235 -2.64 5.16 1.83
C ILE A 235 -2.92 4.70 0.40
N ARG A 236 -2.00 5.02 -0.51
CA ARG A 236 -2.01 4.52 -1.88
C ARG A 236 -0.75 3.72 -2.12
N ILE A 237 -0.86 2.58 -2.78
CA ILE A 237 0.25 1.69 -3.09
C ILE A 237 0.21 1.39 -4.58
N ARG A 238 1.33 1.64 -5.26
CA ARG A 238 1.53 1.39 -6.69
C ARG A 238 2.43 0.19 -6.93
N ALA A 239 2.10 -0.53 -7.99
CA ALA A 239 2.98 -1.50 -8.62
C ALA A 239 4.22 -0.80 -9.21
N VAL A 240 5.37 -1.46 -9.13
CA VAL A 240 6.59 -0.99 -9.83
C VAL A 240 6.51 -1.47 -11.27
N ILE A 241 6.36 -0.54 -12.21
CA ILE A 241 6.25 -0.82 -13.64
C ILE A 241 7.49 -0.26 -14.35
N GLU A 242 8.24 -1.13 -14.99
CA GLU A 242 9.43 -0.81 -15.76
C GLU A 242 9.14 -0.88 -17.27
N LYS A 243 9.83 -0.05 -18.04
CA LYS A 243 9.74 -0.06 -19.51
C LYS A 243 10.90 -0.90 -20.05
N LEU A 244 10.59 -2.08 -20.55
CA LEU A 244 11.60 -2.93 -21.19
C LEU A 244 11.94 -2.39 -22.59
N ASP A 245 10.91 -2.01 -23.33
CA ASP A 245 11.02 -1.35 -24.63
C ASP A 245 9.80 -0.42 -24.88
N LYS A 246 9.69 0.21 -26.06
CA LYS A 246 8.56 1.12 -26.37
C LYS A 246 7.19 0.43 -26.43
N LYS A 247 7.17 -0.89 -26.59
CA LYS A 247 5.99 -1.74 -26.77
C LYS A 247 5.72 -2.66 -25.57
N THR A 248 6.64 -2.77 -24.62
CA THR A 248 6.62 -3.78 -23.57
C THR A 248 6.87 -3.14 -22.22
N LEU A 249 5.90 -3.31 -21.31
CA LEU A 249 6.01 -2.94 -19.91
C LEU A 249 6.14 -4.20 -19.06
N VAL A 250 6.86 -4.11 -17.95
CA VAL A 250 7.05 -5.22 -17.00
C VAL A 250 6.70 -4.76 -15.60
N ILE A 251 5.77 -5.46 -14.95
CA ILE A 251 5.48 -5.24 -13.53
C ILE A 251 6.42 -6.11 -12.72
N LYS A 252 7.29 -5.48 -11.91
CA LYS A 252 8.28 -6.15 -11.05
C LYS A 252 7.83 -6.31 -9.61
N GLN A 253 6.90 -5.47 -9.14
CA GLN A 253 6.33 -5.55 -7.79
C GLN A 253 4.86 -5.19 -7.83
N ILE A 254 4.05 -5.91 -7.07
CA ILE A 254 2.59 -5.70 -6.97
C ILE A 254 2.21 -5.00 -5.67
N PRO A 255 1.07 -4.28 -5.63
CA PRO A 255 0.63 -3.61 -4.42
C PRO A 255 0.29 -4.60 -3.29
N TYR A 256 0.50 -4.17 -2.05
CA TYR A 256 0.15 -4.97 -0.88
C TYR A 256 -1.35 -5.31 -0.84
N GLY A 257 -1.66 -6.58 -0.54
CA GLY A 257 -3.03 -7.09 -0.51
C GLY A 257 -3.58 -7.52 -1.87
N THR A 258 -2.76 -7.56 -2.91
CA THR A 258 -3.11 -8.09 -4.24
C THR A 258 -2.23 -9.28 -4.61
N THR A 259 -2.72 -10.12 -5.52
CA THR A 259 -1.96 -11.20 -6.17
C THR A 259 -1.71 -10.90 -7.65
N THR A 260 -0.74 -11.57 -8.27
CA THR A 260 -0.46 -11.44 -9.71
C THR A 260 -1.71 -11.73 -10.53
N THR A 261 -2.43 -12.80 -10.19
CA THR A 261 -3.72 -13.14 -10.80
C THR A 261 -4.74 -12.01 -10.67
N SER A 262 -4.94 -11.47 -9.46
CA SER A 262 -5.92 -10.39 -9.25
C SER A 262 -5.56 -9.09 -9.99
N VAL A 263 -4.27 -8.80 -10.15
CA VAL A 263 -3.78 -7.65 -10.92
C VAL A 263 -4.03 -7.90 -12.41
N ILE A 264 -3.69 -9.08 -12.93
CA ILE A 264 -3.92 -9.46 -14.33
C ILE A 264 -5.42 -9.40 -14.66
N GLU A 265 -6.28 -9.99 -13.84
CA GLU A 265 -7.74 -9.94 -14.01
C GLU A 265 -8.26 -8.50 -14.04
N SER A 266 -7.76 -7.63 -13.15
CA SER A 266 -8.15 -6.23 -13.14
C SER A 266 -7.72 -5.47 -14.40
N ILE A 267 -6.56 -5.81 -14.96
CA ILE A 267 -6.05 -5.24 -16.21
C ILE A 267 -6.93 -5.71 -17.37
N LEU A 268 -7.22 -7.01 -17.46
CA LEU A 268 -8.09 -7.58 -18.50
C LEU A 268 -9.50 -6.97 -18.44
N ALA A 269 -10.08 -6.82 -17.25
CA ALA A 269 -11.36 -6.16 -17.07
C ALA A 269 -11.36 -4.68 -17.51
N ALA A 270 -10.22 -3.98 -17.38
CA ALA A 270 -10.07 -2.62 -17.85
C ALA A 270 -9.93 -2.55 -19.39
N VAL A 271 -9.31 -3.56 -20.01
CA VAL A 271 -9.21 -3.73 -21.46
C VAL A 271 -10.57 -4.04 -22.07
N GLU A 272 -11.35 -4.95 -21.48
CA GLU A 272 -12.72 -5.27 -21.93
C GLU A 272 -13.65 -4.06 -21.89
N LYS A 273 -13.47 -3.19 -20.90
CA LYS A 273 -14.21 -1.92 -20.78
C LYS A 273 -13.72 -0.83 -21.74
N GLY A 274 -12.73 -1.12 -22.59
CA GLY A 274 -12.14 -0.17 -23.54
C GLY A 274 -11.35 0.98 -22.89
N LYS A 275 -11.03 0.88 -21.59
CA LYS A 275 -10.32 1.94 -20.85
C LYS A 275 -8.81 1.91 -21.08
N ILE A 276 -8.27 0.72 -21.37
CA ILE A 276 -6.84 0.52 -21.64
C ILE A 276 -6.69 -0.30 -22.93
N LYS A 277 -5.74 0.06 -23.79
CA LYS A 277 -5.42 -0.66 -25.03
C LYS A 277 -4.16 -1.53 -24.86
N ILE A 278 -4.34 -2.78 -24.44
CA ILE A 278 -3.25 -3.76 -24.27
C ILE A 278 -3.45 -4.91 -25.25
N LYS A 279 -2.36 -5.37 -25.87
CA LYS A 279 -2.37 -6.46 -26.85
C LYS A 279 -2.37 -7.83 -26.16
N LYS A 280 -1.50 -8.03 -25.18
CA LYS A 280 -1.34 -9.30 -24.46
C LYS A 280 -0.77 -9.04 -23.07
N VAL A 281 -1.17 -9.85 -22.09
CA VAL A 281 -0.58 -9.92 -20.76
C VAL A 281 -0.08 -11.34 -20.55
N GLU A 282 1.15 -11.51 -20.05
CA GLU A 282 1.78 -12.79 -19.76
C GLU A 282 2.31 -12.78 -18.32
N ASP A 283 2.08 -13.86 -17.58
CA ASP A 283 2.64 -14.04 -16.23
C ASP A 283 3.84 -14.98 -16.29
N ASN A 284 5.03 -14.43 -16.04
CA ASN A 284 6.29 -15.17 -15.94
C ASN A 284 6.80 -15.19 -14.48
N THR A 285 5.91 -14.96 -13.51
CA THR A 285 6.26 -14.93 -12.09
C THR A 285 6.81 -16.28 -11.65
N ALA A 286 7.97 -16.23 -10.99
CA ALA A 286 8.62 -17.40 -10.40
C ALA A 286 8.98 -17.09 -8.94
N SER A 287 10.27 -16.94 -8.61
CA SER A 287 10.70 -16.42 -7.32
C SER A 287 10.44 -14.92 -7.17
N GLU A 288 10.51 -14.19 -8.29
CA GLU A 288 10.25 -12.77 -8.39
C GLU A 288 9.02 -12.53 -9.26
N VAL A 289 8.29 -11.45 -9.00
CA VAL A 289 7.12 -11.08 -9.78
C VAL A 289 7.55 -10.56 -11.14
N GLU A 290 6.96 -11.12 -12.19
CA GLU A 290 7.21 -10.68 -13.57
C GLU A 290 5.96 -10.82 -14.42
N ILE A 291 5.20 -9.73 -14.52
CA ILE A 291 4.03 -9.66 -15.41
C ILE A 291 4.41 -8.81 -16.63
N VAL A 292 4.45 -9.44 -17.80
CA VAL A 292 4.82 -8.80 -19.06
C VAL A 292 3.57 -8.30 -19.77
N ILE A 293 3.53 -7.00 -20.07
CA ILE A 293 2.41 -6.34 -20.73
C ILE A 293 2.87 -5.85 -22.09
N ASN A 294 2.34 -6.47 -23.13
CA ASN A 294 2.56 -6.07 -24.51
C ASN A 294 1.51 -5.04 -24.94
N LEU A 295 1.95 -3.84 -25.28
CA LEU A 295 1.11 -2.73 -25.73
C LEU A 295 0.72 -2.87 -27.21
N HIS A 296 -0.43 -2.31 -27.59
CA HIS A 296 -0.78 -2.15 -28.99
C HIS A 296 0.13 -1.13 -29.68
N PRO A 297 0.40 -1.25 -31.00
CA PRO A 297 1.27 -0.30 -31.73
C PRO A 297 0.86 1.17 -31.59
N GLU A 298 -0.45 1.46 -31.43
CA GLU A 298 -0.97 2.80 -31.17
C GLU A 298 -0.59 3.30 -29.76
N ALA A 299 -0.77 2.45 -28.73
CA ALA A 299 -0.42 2.76 -27.34
C ALA A 299 1.10 2.76 -27.11
N SER A 300 1.87 2.01 -27.91
CA SER A 300 3.34 1.99 -27.88
C SER A 300 4.00 3.30 -28.33
N GLN A 301 3.22 4.27 -28.82
CA GLN A 301 3.74 5.60 -29.14
C GLN A 301 4.04 6.40 -27.88
N ASP A 302 3.38 6.09 -26.75
CA ASP A 302 3.52 6.79 -25.48
C ASP A 302 3.37 5.81 -24.29
N PRO A 303 4.46 5.13 -23.89
CA PRO A 303 4.42 4.15 -22.80
C PRO A 303 4.10 4.77 -21.44
N ASP A 304 4.38 6.06 -21.24
CA ASP A 304 4.05 6.77 -19.99
C ASP A 304 2.55 6.89 -19.79
N LYS A 305 1.80 7.24 -20.83
CA LYS A 305 0.33 7.26 -20.78
C LYS A 305 -0.27 5.88 -20.51
N ALA A 306 0.34 4.82 -21.05
CA ALA A 306 -0.10 3.46 -20.77
C ALA A 306 0.09 3.09 -19.29
N ILE A 307 1.19 3.52 -18.68
CA ILE A 307 1.45 3.35 -17.24
C ILE A 307 0.42 4.14 -16.41
N GLU A 308 0.13 5.39 -16.76
CA GLU A 308 -0.89 6.19 -16.07
C GLU A 308 -2.29 5.56 -16.17
N ALA A 309 -2.63 5.00 -17.33
CA ALA A 309 -3.89 4.28 -17.52
C ALA A 309 -3.97 2.99 -16.69
N LEU A 310 -2.86 2.25 -16.57
CA LEU A 310 -2.76 1.09 -15.68
C LEU A 310 -3.03 1.51 -14.23
N TYR A 311 -2.36 2.56 -13.73
CA TYR A 311 -2.61 3.04 -12.37
C TYR A 311 -4.04 3.55 -12.14
N ALA A 312 -4.66 4.20 -13.14
CA ALA A 312 -5.99 4.77 -12.98
C ALA A 312 -7.13 3.75 -13.07
N PHE A 313 -6.95 2.66 -13.83
CA PHE A 313 -8.05 1.77 -14.23
C PHE A 313 -7.89 0.30 -13.84
N SER A 314 -6.74 -0.10 -13.30
CA SER A 314 -6.51 -1.46 -12.79
C SER A 314 -6.04 -1.44 -11.33
N ASN A 315 -5.91 -2.63 -10.72
CA ASN A 315 -5.33 -2.79 -9.38
C ASN A 315 -3.81 -2.60 -9.35
N CYS A 316 -3.20 -2.00 -10.39
CA CYS A 316 -1.82 -1.54 -10.35
C CYS A 316 -1.63 -0.37 -9.36
N GLU A 317 -2.70 0.34 -9.00
CA GLU A 317 -2.74 1.23 -7.84
C GLU A 317 -3.91 0.80 -6.94
N VAL A 318 -3.64 0.53 -5.67
CA VAL A 318 -4.68 0.23 -4.68
C VAL A 318 -4.65 1.24 -3.55
N SER A 319 -5.82 1.44 -2.95
CA SER A 319 -5.92 2.27 -1.76
C SER A 319 -6.33 1.45 -0.55
N ILE A 320 -5.60 1.64 0.54
CA ILE A 320 -5.85 0.95 1.80
C ILE A 320 -6.18 1.99 2.86
N SER A 321 -7.25 1.73 3.62
CA SER A 321 -7.64 2.55 4.76
C SER A 321 -7.25 1.82 6.05
N PRO A 322 -6.26 2.32 6.82
CA PRO A 322 -5.92 1.73 8.10
C PRO A 322 -7.03 1.97 9.13
N ASN A 323 -7.07 1.11 10.14
CA ASN A 323 -7.94 1.25 11.29
C ASN A 323 -7.31 0.54 12.49
N SER A 324 -6.37 1.21 13.17
CA SER A 324 -5.67 0.66 14.32
C SER A 324 -6.60 0.53 15.53
N CYS A 325 -7.18 -0.66 15.70
CA CYS A 325 -8.00 -1.05 16.85
C CYS A 325 -7.34 -2.23 17.57
N ILE A 326 -7.12 -2.08 18.88
CA ILE A 326 -6.42 -3.04 19.74
C ILE A 326 -7.22 -3.25 21.03
N ILE A 327 -7.00 -4.39 21.70
CA ILE A 327 -7.52 -4.62 23.05
C ILE A 327 -6.47 -4.16 24.06
N GLU A 328 -6.90 -3.32 25.00
CA GLU A 328 -6.12 -2.87 26.16
C GLU A 328 -7.05 -2.90 27.38
N ASP A 329 -6.61 -3.52 28.48
CA ASP A 329 -7.40 -3.70 29.70
C ASP A 329 -8.80 -4.31 29.44
N GLY A 330 -8.88 -5.27 28.51
CA GLY A 330 -10.12 -5.97 28.15
C GLY A 330 -11.13 -5.11 27.38
N ARG A 331 -10.72 -3.96 26.82
CA ARG A 331 -11.59 -3.06 26.03
C ARG A 331 -10.96 -2.68 24.70
N PRO A 332 -11.76 -2.54 23.62
CA PRO A 332 -11.26 -2.06 22.34
C PRO A 332 -10.91 -0.57 22.42
N ARG A 333 -9.69 -0.21 22.00
CA ARG A 333 -9.19 1.16 21.89
C ARG A 333 -8.70 1.44 20.48
N PHE A 334 -8.93 2.66 20.01
CA PHE A 334 -8.39 3.16 18.74
C PHE A 334 -7.19 4.05 19.04
N LEU A 335 -6.01 3.59 18.66
CA LEU A 335 -4.75 4.25 18.95
C LEU A 335 -3.96 4.49 17.66
N SER A 336 -3.15 5.55 17.64
CA SER A 336 -2.17 5.75 16.58
C SER A 336 -1.07 4.68 16.65
N VAL A 337 -0.37 4.46 15.54
CA VAL A 337 0.77 3.54 15.48
C VAL A 337 1.90 3.97 16.41
N ASN A 338 2.13 5.28 16.55
CA ASN A 338 3.15 5.79 17.46
C ASN A 338 2.79 5.49 18.92
N GLU A 339 1.52 5.67 19.33
CA GLU A 339 1.05 5.28 20.67
C GLU A 339 1.19 3.77 20.91
N ILE A 340 0.86 2.93 19.92
CA ILE A 340 1.04 1.48 20.02
C ILE A 340 2.52 1.11 20.21
N LEU A 341 3.44 1.79 19.50
CA LEU A 341 4.87 1.60 19.66
C LEU A 341 5.32 1.99 21.08
N GLU A 342 4.84 3.12 21.60
CA GLU A 342 5.16 3.59 22.94
C GLU A 342 4.71 2.59 24.01
N ILE A 343 3.47 2.09 23.90
CA ILE A 343 2.94 1.06 24.82
C ILE A 343 3.79 -0.20 24.75
N SER A 344 4.07 -0.72 23.55
CA SER A 344 4.87 -1.93 23.40
C SER A 344 6.31 -1.76 23.90
N THR A 345 6.90 -0.58 23.71
CA THR A 345 8.23 -0.24 24.22
C THR A 345 8.22 -0.22 25.76
N ARG A 346 7.20 0.38 26.38
CA ARG A 346 7.05 0.40 27.83
C ARG A 346 6.86 -1.03 28.37
N ASN A 347 6.00 -1.84 27.75
CA ASN A 347 5.81 -3.24 28.13
C ASN A 347 7.12 -4.03 28.07
N THR A 348 7.96 -3.78 27.05
CA THR A 348 9.30 -4.40 26.96
C THR A 348 10.18 -3.99 28.14
N VAL A 349 10.18 -2.71 28.52
CA VAL A 349 10.93 -2.21 29.69
C VAL A 349 10.45 -2.86 30.99
N ASP A 350 9.14 -2.97 31.16
CA ASP A 350 8.53 -3.57 32.35
C ASP A 350 8.84 -5.07 32.45
N LEU A 351 8.82 -5.79 31.33
CA LEU A 351 9.25 -7.20 31.27
C LEU A 351 10.73 -7.36 31.61
N LEU A 352 11.61 -6.51 31.06
CA LEU A 352 13.05 -6.54 31.38
C LEU A 352 13.32 -6.24 32.85
N LYS A 353 12.55 -5.31 33.45
CA LYS A 353 12.62 -5.03 34.88
C LYS A 353 12.23 -6.24 35.70
N LEU A 354 11.11 -6.88 35.36
CA LEU A 354 10.64 -8.08 36.06
C LEU A 354 11.65 -9.23 35.94
N GLU A 355 12.28 -9.42 34.77
CA GLU A 355 13.35 -10.40 34.58
C GLU A 355 14.56 -10.12 35.49
N LEU A 356 14.98 -8.85 35.60
CA LEU A 356 16.07 -8.44 36.48
C LEU A 356 15.72 -8.59 37.97
N GLU A 357 14.49 -8.30 38.37
CA GLU A 357 14.01 -8.49 39.74
C GLU A 357 14.00 -9.98 40.12
N ILE A 358 13.48 -10.84 39.23
CA ILE A 358 13.52 -12.30 39.43
C ILE A 358 14.97 -12.79 39.51
N ALA A 359 15.84 -12.33 38.61
CA ALA A 359 17.25 -12.71 38.62
C ALA A 359 17.96 -12.24 39.90
N ARG A 360 17.67 -11.03 40.37
CA ARG A 360 18.18 -10.50 41.65
C ARG A 360 17.74 -11.40 42.81
N ASP A 361 16.45 -11.72 42.91
CA ASP A 361 15.90 -12.49 44.02
C ASP A 361 16.46 -13.93 44.04
N GLU A 362 16.66 -14.54 42.86
CA GLU A 362 17.34 -15.84 42.72
C GLU A 362 18.80 -15.75 43.18
N LYS A 363 19.51 -14.69 42.81
CA LYS A 363 20.92 -14.47 43.19
C LYS A 363 21.08 -14.13 44.67
N GLU A 364 20.17 -13.38 45.26
CA GLU A 364 20.14 -13.11 46.70
C GLU A 364 19.88 -14.39 47.50
N THR A 365 19.00 -15.24 46.99
CA THR A 365 18.73 -16.57 47.53
C THR A 365 19.97 -17.46 47.43
N GLU A 366 20.66 -17.47 46.28
CA GLU A 366 21.92 -18.19 46.07
C GLU A 366 23.03 -17.69 47.01
N TRP A 367 23.18 -16.37 47.14
CA TRP A 367 24.13 -15.73 48.05
C TRP A 367 23.87 -16.15 49.50
N HIS A 368 22.60 -16.15 49.92
CA HIS A 368 22.21 -16.53 51.27
C HIS A 368 22.58 -17.98 51.57
N TYR A 369 22.31 -18.91 50.65
CA TYR A 369 22.68 -20.31 50.82
C TYR A 369 24.19 -20.52 50.89
N ASN A 370 24.97 -19.96 49.97
CA ASN A 370 26.43 -20.11 49.99
C ASN A 370 27.03 -19.47 51.26
N SER A 371 26.43 -18.39 51.78
CA SER A 371 26.83 -17.78 53.05
C SER A 371 26.58 -18.69 54.24
N LEU A 372 25.40 -19.34 54.28
CA LEU A 372 25.08 -20.33 55.32
C LEU A 372 26.03 -21.55 55.24
N GLU A 373 26.29 -22.08 54.06
CA GLU A 373 27.25 -23.18 53.86
C GLU A 373 28.65 -22.80 54.35
N LYS A 374 29.12 -21.59 54.00
CA LYS A 374 30.42 -21.06 54.45
C LYS A 374 30.48 -21.01 55.99
N ILE A 375 29.48 -20.42 56.64
CA ILE A 375 29.43 -20.30 58.11
C ILE A 375 29.39 -21.70 58.75
N PHE A 376 28.57 -22.61 58.21
CA PHE A 376 28.41 -23.96 58.72
C PHE A 376 29.72 -24.77 58.69
N ILE A 377 30.50 -24.64 57.62
CA ILE A 377 31.79 -25.32 57.44
C ILE A 377 32.89 -24.63 58.27
N GLU A 378 33.05 -23.31 58.15
CA GLU A 378 34.13 -22.56 58.81
C GLU A 378 34.04 -22.65 60.33
N LYS A 379 32.82 -22.55 60.87
CA LYS A 379 32.58 -22.61 62.33
C LYS A 379 32.43 -24.03 62.86
N ARG A 380 32.57 -25.03 61.98
CA ARG A 380 32.52 -26.46 62.31
C ARG A 380 31.23 -26.87 63.02
N ILE A 381 30.10 -26.24 62.66
CA ILE A 381 28.78 -26.52 63.27
C ILE A 381 28.40 -28.00 63.03
N TYR A 382 28.79 -28.56 61.88
CA TYR A 382 28.63 -29.97 61.54
C TYR A 382 29.18 -30.95 62.60
N ARG A 383 30.23 -30.60 63.35
CA ARG A 383 30.78 -31.48 64.41
C ARG A 383 29.86 -31.57 65.62
N SER A 384 29.07 -30.53 65.88
CA SER A 384 28.12 -30.51 66.99
C SER A 384 26.91 -31.40 66.72
N LEU A 385 26.68 -31.77 65.45
CA LEU A 385 25.63 -32.69 65.04
C LEU A 385 25.95 -34.15 65.34
N GLU A 386 27.23 -34.52 65.49
CA GLU A 386 27.65 -35.91 65.77
C GLU A 386 27.12 -36.43 67.12
N VAL A 387 26.74 -35.52 68.03
CA VAL A 387 26.28 -35.83 69.39
C VAL A 387 24.75 -35.77 69.50
N CYS A 388 24.04 -35.37 68.44
CA CYS A 388 22.58 -35.24 68.45
C CYS A 388 21.91 -36.59 68.15
N GLU A 389 20.91 -36.98 68.95
CA GLU A 389 20.21 -38.26 68.80
C GLU A 389 18.83 -38.12 68.11
N THR A 390 18.27 -36.91 68.07
CA THR A 390 16.96 -36.63 67.45
C THR A 390 17.01 -35.52 66.40
N TRP A 391 16.04 -35.52 65.48
CA TRP A 391 15.93 -34.52 64.42
C TRP A 391 15.72 -33.10 64.97
N ASP A 392 14.90 -32.97 66.01
CA ASP A 392 14.66 -31.68 66.67
C ASP A 392 15.94 -31.15 67.35
N GLN A 393 16.73 -32.02 67.98
CA GLN A 393 18.04 -31.65 68.56
C GLN A 393 19.03 -31.20 67.50
N ILE A 394 19.03 -31.83 66.31
CA ILE A 394 19.86 -31.42 65.18
C ILE A 394 19.48 -29.99 64.76
N MET A 395 18.19 -29.70 64.59
CA MET A 395 17.69 -28.39 64.20
C MET A 395 18.04 -27.31 65.23
N ASP A 396 17.76 -27.57 66.51
CA ASP A 396 18.08 -26.66 67.62
C ASP A 396 19.58 -26.35 67.69
N THR A 397 20.42 -27.36 67.43
CA THR A 397 21.89 -27.22 67.45
C THR A 397 22.39 -26.36 66.28
N ILE A 398 21.81 -26.53 65.09
CA ILE A 398 22.13 -25.68 63.92
C ILE A 398 21.67 -24.25 64.17
N GLU A 399 20.47 -24.06 64.70
CA GLU A 399 19.93 -22.74 65.02
C GLU A 399 20.81 -22.03 66.06
N ALA A 400 21.19 -22.73 67.15
CA ALA A 400 22.08 -22.21 68.17
C ALA A 400 23.47 -21.84 67.60
N GLY A 401 24.01 -22.67 66.71
CA GLY A 401 25.30 -22.43 66.05
C GLY A 401 25.29 -21.25 65.07
N LEU A 402 24.16 -21.00 64.41
CA LEU A 402 23.98 -19.90 63.46
C LEU A 402 23.53 -18.58 64.11
N LYS A 403 22.91 -18.64 65.30
CA LYS A 403 22.45 -17.48 66.10
C LYS A 403 23.43 -16.29 66.15
N PRO A 404 24.76 -16.47 66.38
CA PRO A 404 25.70 -15.35 66.41
C PRO A 404 25.95 -14.69 65.05
N TYR A 405 25.64 -15.35 63.93
CA TYR A 405 25.95 -14.89 62.57
C TYR A 405 24.72 -14.40 61.79
N LEU A 406 23.53 -14.46 62.39
CA LEU A 406 22.27 -14.05 61.74
C LEU A 406 22.28 -12.59 61.27
N LYS A 407 23.04 -11.70 61.93
CA LYS A 407 23.16 -10.28 61.55
C LYS A 407 23.91 -10.04 60.23
N ASN A 408 24.70 -11.01 59.79
CA ASN A 408 25.49 -10.90 58.55
C ASN A 408 24.72 -11.42 57.32
N LEU A 409 23.50 -11.93 57.52
CA LEU A 409 22.67 -12.48 56.45
C LEU A 409 21.68 -11.43 55.93
N ARG A 410 21.41 -11.46 54.62
CA ARG A 410 20.50 -10.52 53.94
C ARG A 410 19.01 -10.79 54.18
N ARG A 411 18.67 -12.02 54.57
CA ARG A 411 17.30 -12.46 54.89
C ARG A 411 17.29 -13.31 56.16
N PRO A 412 16.16 -13.40 56.89
CA PRO A 412 16.03 -14.33 58.00
C PRO A 412 16.14 -15.77 57.51
N VAL A 413 16.70 -16.64 58.37
CA VAL A 413 16.84 -18.07 58.10
C VAL A 413 15.52 -18.76 58.39
N VAL A 414 15.05 -19.61 57.48
CA VAL A 414 13.79 -20.35 57.58
C VAL A 414 14.08 -21.84 57.82
N HIS A 415 13.10 -22.61 58.31
CA HIS A 415 13.25 -24.03 58.60
C HIS A 415 13.89 -24.84 57.45
N ASP A 416 13.46 -24.61 56.21
CA ASP A 416 14.01 -25.26 55.01
C ASP A 416 15.51 -25.03 54.82
N ASP A 417 16.03 -23.89 55.28
CA ASP A 417 17.45 -23.57 55.17
C ASP A 417 18.28 -24.46 56.11
N TYR A 418 17.77 -24.72 57.32
CA TYR A 418 18.40 -25.63 58.27
C TYR A 418 18.37 -27.07 57.77
N VAL A 419 17.24 -27.51 57.20
CA VAL A 419 17.12 -28.83 56.56
C VAL A 419 18.16 -29.01 55.47
N ARG A 420 18.33 -28.04 54.57
CA ARG A 420 19.34 -28.13 53.51
C ARG A 420 20.78 -28.20 54.01
N LEU A 421 21.10 -27.57 55.14
CA LEU A 421 22.44 -27.69 55.74
C LEU A 421 22.74 -29.10 56.23
N THR A 422 21.72 -29.86 56.65
CA THR A 422 21.89 -31.29 57.01
C THR A 422 22.15 -32.19 55.81
N GLU A 423 21.72 -31.80 54.61
CA GLU A 423 21.91 -32.55 53.37
C GLU A 423 23.29 -32.33 52.72
N LEU A 424 24.15 -31.52 53.34
CA LEU A 424 25.49 -31.26 52.84
C LEU A 424 26.32 -32.55 52.79
N LYS A 425 26.72 -32.93 51.57
CA LYS A 425 27.58 -34.09 51.35
C LYS A 425 28.92 -33.89 52.06
N ILE A 426 29.40 -34.92 52.77
CA ILE A 426 30.68 -34.90 53.54
C ILE A 426 31.87 -34.40 52.69
N LYS A 427 31.90 -34.71 51.39
CA LYS A 427 32.93 -34.22 50.45
C LYS A 427 33.04 -32.70 50.39
N ARG A 428 31.95 -31.96 50.67
CA ARG A 428 31.86 -30.49 50.61
C ARG A 428 32.26 -29.77 51.90
N ILE A 429 32.68 -30.50 52.94
CA ILE A 429 33.02 -29.92 54.26
C ILE A 429 34.52 -29.57 54.35
N SER A 430 35.26 -29.66 53.24
CA SER A 430 36.69 -29.40 53.24
C SER A 430 37.00 -27.90 53.29
N ARG A 431 38.20 -27.53 53.77
CA ARG A 431 38.68 -26.13 53.72
C ARG A 431 38.81 -25.61 52.29
N TYR A 432 39.02 -26.50 51.32
CA TYR A 432 39.01 -26.17 49.90
C TYR A 432 37.62 -25.70 49.44
N ASP A 433 36.55 -26.34 49.93
CA ASP A 433 35.17 -25.96 49.59
C ASP A 433 34.75 -24.64 50.25
N ALA A 434 35.26 -24.31 51.45
CA ALA A 434 35.04 -23.01 52.08
C ALA A 434 35.62 -21.85 51.25
N ASN A 435 36.86 -21.99 50.76
CA ASN A 435 37.48 -21.01 49.86
C ASN A 435 36.69 -20.89 48.54
N ARG A 436 36.22 -22.03 48.00
CA ARG A 436 35.40 -22.04 46.78
C ARG A 436 34.04 -21.36 46.98
N ALA A 437 33.43 -21.51 48.16
CA ALA A 437 32.20 -20.81 48.51
C ALA A 437 32.44 -19.30 48.60
N GLU A 438 33.59 -18.86 49.11
CA GLU A 438 33.99 -17.44 49.11
C GLU A 438 34.18 -16.87 47.71
N GLU A 439 34.88 -17.56 46.82
CA GLU A 439 35.01 -17.16 45.41
C GLU A 439 33.64 -17.02 44.72
N LYS A 440 32.72 -17.96 44.99
CA LYS A 440 31.35 -17.89 44.49
C LYS A 440 30.57 -16.72 45.06
N LEU A 441 30.69 -16.43 46.36
CA LEU A 441 30.03 -15.29 46.98
C LEU A 441 30.48 -13.98 46.35
N LEU A 442 31.78 -13.81 46.11
CA LEU A 442 32.33 -12.65 45.42
C LEU A 442 31.79 -12.53 43.98
N ALA A 443 31.69 -13.64 43.25
CA ALA A 443 31.10 -13.65 41.91
C ALA A 443 29.61 -13.26 41.93
N ILE A 444 28.83 -13.81 42.87
CA ILE A 444 27.42 -13.48 43.03
C ILE A 444 27.24 -12.01 43.45
N GLU A 445 28.11 -11.47 44.30
CA GLU A 445 28.10 -10.05 44.67
C GLU A 445 28.38 -9.13 43.49
N ALA A 446 29.32 -9.51 42.61
CA ALA A 446 29.59 -8.78 41.38
C ALA A 446 28.38 -8.82 40.43
N GLU A 447 27.76 -9.98 40.23
CA GLU A 447 26.53 -10.12 39.43
C GLU A 447 25.36 -9.32 40.01
N LEU A 448 25.17 -9.36 41.34
CA LEU A 448 24.14 -8.56 42.02
C LEU A 448 24.41 -7.06 41.88
N ALA A 449 25.66 -6.61 41.93
CA ALA A 449 26.01 -5.22 41.70
C ALA A 449 25.65 -4.78 40.27
N GLU A 450 25.94 -5.62 39.27
CA GLU A 450 25.56 -5.38 37.87
C GLU A 450 24.04 -5.35 37.68
N ILE A 451 23.30 -6.31 38.26
CA ILE A 451 21.83 -6.35 38.19
C ILE A 451 21.23 -5.09 38.84
N ASN A 452 21.75 -4.68 39.99
CA ASN A 452 21.27 -3.46 40.68
C ASN A 452 21.60 -2.19 39.89
N ASP A 453 22.78 -2.11 39.25
CA ASP A 453 23.09 -0.99 38.35
C ASP A 453 22.16 -0.96 37.13
N ASN A 454 21.89 -2.11 36.52
CA ASN A 454 20.94 -2.22 35.42
C ASN A 454 19.51 -1.85 35.83
N LEU A 455 19.06 -2.22 37.04
CA LEU A 455 17.76 -1.82 37.59
C LEU A 455 17.68 -0.30 37.81
N ASN A 456 18.75 0.31 38.32
CA ASN A 456 18.84 1.77 38.48
C ASN A 456 18.87 2.50 37.12
N ASN A 457 19.52 1.90 36.12
CA ASN A 457 19.69 2.44 34.77
C ASN A 457 18.83 1.71 33.72
N LEU A 458 17.59 1.36 34.08
CA LEU A 458 16.73 0.48 33.28
C LEU A 458 16.53 0.94 31.82
N LYS A 459 16.44 2.25 31.59
CA LYS A 459 16.33 2.80 30.22
C LYS A 459 17.56 2.47 29.36
N ASN A 460 18.76 2.57 29.93
CA ASN A 460 20.00 2.26 29.21
C ASN A 460 20.10 0.76 28.94
N TYR A 461 19.72 -0.07 29.91
CA TYR A 461 19.63 -1.52 29.74
C TYR A 461 18.68 -1.90 28.60
N ALA A 462 17.47 -1.34 28.58
CA ALA A 462 16.50 -1.57 27.51
C ALA A 462 16.99 -1.09 26.13
N ILE A 463 17.66 0.07 26.06
CA ILE A 463 18.29 0.54 24.81
C ILE A 463 19.36 -0.46 24.33
N ASN A 464 20.17 -0.99 25.24
CA ASN A 464 21.20 -1.98 24.89
C ASN A 464 20.57 -3.30 24.43
N TYR A 465 19.48 -3.75 25.07
CA TYR A 465 18.69 -4.90 24.62
C TYR A 465 18.21 -4.73 23.18
N PHE A 466 17.60 -3.60 22.85
CA PHE A 466 17.15 -3.28 21.48
C PHE A 466 18.31 -3.23 20.46
N LYS A 467 19.46 -2.67 20.84
CA LYS A 467 20.66 -2.67 19.98
C LYS A 467 21.20 -4.07 19.71
N GLU A 468 21.26 -4.92 20.72
CA GLU A 468 21.68 -6.32 20.57
C GLU A 468 20.69 -7.10 19.70
N LEU A 469 19.38 -6.86 19.86
CA LEU A 469 18.36 -7.44 18.99
C LEU A 469 18.56 -7.05 17.52
N LEU A 470 18.86 -5.77 17.25
CA LEU A 470 19.17 -5.29 15.90
C LEU A 470 20.44 -5.92 15.34
N LYS A 471 21.48 -6.06 16.15
CA LYS A 471 22.75 -6.68 15.76
C LYS A 471 22.58 -8.16 15.41
N LYS A 472 21.79 -8.91 16.19
CA LYS A 472 21.54 -10.34 15.97
C LYS A 472 20.61 -10.61 14.80
N PHE A 473 19.52 -9.85 14.66
CA PHE A 473 18.39 -10.19 13.78
C PHE A 473 18.07 -9.15 12.70
N GLY A 474 18.78 -8.02 12.64
CA GLY A 474 18.50 -6.95 11.67
C GLY A 474 18.96 -7.25 10.24
N LYS A 475 19.94 -8.13 10.04
CA LYS A 475 20.50 -8.42 8.70
C LYS A 475 19.43 -8.99 7.77
N GLY A 476 19.26 -8.40 6.58
CA GLY A 476 18.29 -8.83 5.57
C GLY A 476 16.84 -8.39 5.82
N ARG A 477 16.61 -7.52 6.83
CA ARG A 477 15.29 -6.94 7.16
C ARG A 477 15.20 -5.44 6.82
N GLU A 478 15.93 -5.03 5.80
CA GLU A 478 15.90 -3.67 5.26
C GLU A 478 14.52 -3.35 4.65
N ARG A 479 14.18 -2.06 4.63
CA ARG A 479 12.91 -1.58 4.07
C ARG A 479 12.78 -2.00 2.61
N ARG A 480 11.63 -2.55 2.25
CA ARG A 480 11.33 -2.99 0.87
C ARG A 480 10.47 -1.99 0.13
N THR A 481 9.55 -1.32 0.82
CA THR A 481 8.63 -0.34 0.21
C THR A 481 9.31 1.01 0.03
N VAL A 482 9.24 1.55 -1.19
CA VAL A 482 9.75 2.89 -1.51
C VAL A 482 8.70 3.94 -1.19
N ILE A 483 9.06 4.97 -0.43
CA ILE A 483 8.16 6.06 -0.06
C ILE A 483 8.21 7.13 -1.16
N SER A 484 7.06 7.48 -1.73
CA SER A 484 6.95 8.56 -2.73
C SER A 484 5.57 9.21 -2.68
N SER A 485 5.48 10.50 -3.00
CA SER A 485 4.22 11.23 -3.11
C SER A 485 3.64 11.08 -4.51
N PHE A 486 2.35 10.77 -4.63
CA PHE A 486 1.72 10.60 -5.94
C PHE A 486 0.86 11.81 -6.33
N GLU A 487 1.06 12.30 -7.56
CA GLU A 487 0.08 13.18 -8.18
C GLU A 487 -1.26 12.46 -8.39
N THR A 488 -2.35 13.20 -8.30
CA THR A 488 -3.70 12.64 -8.49
C THR A 488 -3.93 12.45 -9.99
N ILE A 489 -3.81 11.21 -10.47
CA ILE A 489 -4.13 10.86 -11.85
C ILE A 489 -5.64 10.96 -12.03
N VAL A 490 -6.10 11.99 -12.73
CA VAL A 490 -7.52 12.18 -13.00
C VAL A 490 -7.89 11.27 -14.18
N ALA A 491 -8.63 10.20 -13.89
CA ALA A 491 -9.10 9.22 -14.87
C ALA A 491 -9.72 9.85 -16.13
N SER A 492 -10.45 10.97 -16.01
CA SER A 492 -11.03 11.66 -17.17
C SER A 492 -9.98 12.22 -18.13
N LYS A 493 -8.83 12.71 -17.63
CA LYS A 493 -7.73 13.20 -18.46
C LYS A 493 -7.04 12.08 -19.24
N VAL A 494 -6.96 10.87 -18.66
CA VAL A 494 -6.33 9.71 -19.30
C VAL A 494 -7.20 9.14 -20.43
N ILE A 495 -8.53 9.17 -20.29
CA ILE A 495 -9.47 8.74 -21.35
C ILE A 495 -9.56 9.76 -22.48
N ALA A 496 -9.43 11.06 -22.17
CA ALA A 496 -9.74 12.15 -23.09
C ALA A 496 -8.79 12.31 -24.29
N ASN A 497 -7.61 11.69 -24.33
CA ASN A 497 -6.59 11.99 -25.35
C ASN A 497 -6.32 10.83 -26.33
N ASN A 498 -7.33 10.02 -26.66
CA ASN A 498 -7.12 8.79 -27.45
C ASN A 498 -7.56 8.87 -28.92
N GLN A 499 -8.17 9.98 -29.38
CA GLN A 499 -8.63 10.16 -30.76
C GLN A 499 -7.89 11.35 -31.41
N LYS A 500 -7.93 11.43 -32.74
CA LYS A 500 -7.34 12.52 -33.53
C LYS A 500 -8.43 13.19 -34.36
N LEU A 501 -8.55 14.51 -34.29
CA LEU A 501 -9.51 15.26 -35.08
C LEU A 501 -8.92 15.57 -36.45
N TYR A 502 -9.64 15.15 -37.49
CA TYR A 502 -9.33 15.44 -38.89
C TYR A 502 -10.43 16.28 -39.53
N VAL A 503 -10.07 17.07 -40.54
CA VAL A 503 -10.97 18.01 -41.22
C VAL A 503 -10.76 17.96 -42.73
N ASN A 504 -11.87 17.89 -43.47
CA ASN A 504 -11.89 18.13 -44.92
C ASN A 504 -12.65 19.43 -45.20
N ARG A 505 -11.91 20.50 -45.50
CA ARG A 505 -12.47 21.84 -45.72
C ARG A 505 -13.21 21.99 -47.05
N GLU A 506 -12.87 21.18 -48.06
CA GLU A 506 -13.48 21.23 -49.39
C GLU A 506 -14.88 20.60 -49.37
N GLU A 507 -15.01 19.43 -48.75
CA GLU A 507 -16.29 18.71 -48.65
C GLU A 507 -17.13 19.15 -47.43
N GLY A 508 -16.52 19.79 -46.43
CA GLY A 508 -17.21 20.31 -45.24
C GLY A 508 -17.46 19.24 -44.17
N PHE A 509 -16.54 18.27 -44.04
CA PHE A 509 -16.62 17.21 -43.04
C PHE A 509 -15.53 17.34 -41.97
N ALA A 510 -15.84 16.91 -40.75
CA ALA A 510 -14.91 16.80 -39.63
C ALA A 510 -15.18 15.53 -38.82
N GLY A 511 -14.15 14.89 -38.27
CA GLY A 511 -14.29 13.68 -37.48
C GLY A 511 -13.00 12.92 -37.25
N TYR A 512 -13.05 11.86 -36.44
CA TYR A 512 -11.88 11.04 -36.12
C TYR A 512 -11.61 9.91 -37.12
N GLY A 513 -12.59 9.56 -37.97
CA GLY A 513 -12.46 8.50 -38.97
C GLY A 513 -11.68 8.90 -40.23
N MET A 514 -11.39 10.19 -40.39
CA MET A 514 -10.90 10.78 -41.65
C MET A 514 -9.36 10.84 -41.72
N LYS A 515 -8.70 9.68 -41.57
CA LYS A 515 -7.22 9.58 -41.45
C LYS A 515 -6.42 10.08 -42.67
N ARG A 516 -7.08 10.38 -43.81
CA ARG A 516 -6.43 10.86 -45.05
C ARG A 516 -6.51 12.39 -45.22
N ASP A 517 -7.25 13.06 -44.35
CA ASP A 517 -7.53 14.50 -44.44
C ASP A 517 -6.61 15.31 -43.50
N GLU A 518 -6.79 16.64 -43.45
CA GLU A 518 -5.96 17.56 -42.64
C GLU A 518 -6.07 17.21 -41.15
N PHE A 519 -4.94 16.86 -40.52
CA PHE A 519 -4.88 16.64 -39.07
C PHE A 519 -4.88 17.97 -38.32
N LEU A 520 -5.79 18.12 -37.35
CA LEU A 520 -5.94 19.34 -36.58
C LEU A 520 -5.28 19.22 -35.19
N ARG A 521 -5.78 18.30 -34.34
CA ARG A 521 -5.33 18.10 -32.96
C ARG A 521 -5.79 16.76 -32.40
N ASP A 522 -5.19 16.30 -31.31
CA ASP A 522 -5.71 15.18 -30.51
C ASP A 522 -7.00 15.60 -29.79
N CYS A 523 -7.98 14.69 -29.69
CA CYS A 523 -9.31 14.93 -29.13
C CYS A 523 -9.90 13.69 -28.43
N SER A 524 -11.01 13.89 -27.70
CA SER A 524 -11.86 12.84 -27.10
C SER A 524 -13.11 12.56 -27.96
N ASP A 525 -13.72 11.40 -27.79
CA ASP A 525 -15.07 11.06 -28.28
C ASP A 525 -16.20 11.77 -27.51
N LEU A 526 -15.86 12.43 -26.40
CA LEU A 526 -16.75 13.28 -25.61
C LEU A 526 -16.62 14.77 -25.94
N ASP A 527 -15.58 15.15 -26.68
CA ASP A 527 -15.33 16.54 -27.02
C ASP A 527 -16.35 17.09 -28.02
N ASP A 528 -16.65 18.38 -27.85
CA ASP A 528 -17.50 19.14 -28.75
C ASP A 528 -16.60 19.89 -29.74
N VAL A 529 -16.97 19.94 -31.01
CA VAL A 529 -16.23 20.69 -32.05
C VAL A 529 -17.05 21.88 -32.50
N ILE A 530 -16.44 23.05 -32.51
CA ILE A 530 -17.02 24.26 -33.08
C ILE A 530 -16.59 24.40 -34.54
N ALA A 531 -17.54 24.66 -35.42
CA ALA A 531 -17.30 24.95 -36.83
C ALA A 531 -17.93 26.30 -37.20
N ILE A 532 -17.15 27.19 -37.80
CA ILE A 532 -17.60 28.50 -38.28
C ILE A 532 -17.49 28.54 -39.81
N THR A 533 -18.62 28.78 -40.47
CA THR A 533 -18.74 28.83 -41.93
C THR A 533 -18.67 30.27 -42.47
N GLY A 534 -18.27 30.42 -43.73
CA GLY A 534 -18.05 31.72 -44.37
C GLY A 534 -19.30 32.59 -44.51
N ASP A 535 -20.50 32.02 -44.43
CA ASP A 535 -21.79 32.74 -44.40
C ASP A 535 -22.09 33.38 -43.04
N GLY A 536 -21.20 33.23 -42.05
CA GLY A 536 -21.36 33.85 -40.74
C GLY A 536 -22.09 32.98 -39.73
N LYS A 537 -22.29 31.70 -40.03
CA LYS A 537 -22.95 30.76 -39.13
C LYS A 537 -21.93 29.92 -38.37
N PHE A 538 -22.32 29.44 -37.19
CA PHE A 538 -21.56 28.44 -36.48
C PHE A 538 -22.44 27.35 -35.89
N THR A 539 -21.87 26.17 -35.77
CA THR A 539 -22.46 24.99 -35.14
C THR A 539 -21.47 24.42 -34.15
N VAL A 540 -22.00 23.82 -33.08
CA VAL A 540 -21.21 23.00 -32.17
C VAL A 540 -21.82 21.61 -32.15
N THR A 541 -21.04 20.64 -32.59
CA THR A 541 -21.46 19.25 -32.77
C THR A 541 -20.56 18.35 -31.94
N ARG A 542 -21.11 17.26 -31.41
CA ARG A 542 -20.28 16.24 -30.76
C ARG A 542 -19.36 15.59 -31.80
N ILE A 543 -18.12 15.29 -31.44
CA ILE A 543 -17.22 14.53 -32.30
C ILE A 543 -17.84 13.19 -32.69
N ALA A 544 -17.80 12.91 -34.00
CA ALA A 544 -18.26 11.67 -34.61
C ALA A 544 -17.21 11.15 -35.59
N GLU A 545 -17.41 9.94 -36.13
CA GLU A 545 -16.50 9.34 -37.10
C GLU A 545 -16.38 10.19 -38.37
N LYS A 546 -17.52 10.69 -38.86
CA LYS A 546 -17.63 11.67 -39.94
C LYS A 546 -18.91 12.49 -39.73
N ALA A 547 -18.78 13.78 -39.43
CA ALA A 547 -19.89 14.72 -39.30
C ALA A 547 -19.80 15.82 -40.35
N TYR A 548 -20.94 16.20 -40.92
CA TYR A 548 -21.02 17.36 -41.81
C TYR A 548 -21.12 18.64 -40.97
N VAL A 549 -20.14 19.52 -41.14
CA VAL A 549 -19.99 20.76 -40.36
C VAL A 549 -20.20 22.02 -41.20
N GLY A 550 -20.47 21.87 -42.51
CA GLY A 550 -20.80 22.96 -43.43
C GLY A 550 -19.71 23.25 -44.46
N LYS A 551 -20.10 23.81 -45.61
CA LYS A 551 -19.20 24.22 -46.70
C LYS A 551 -18.62 25.62 -46.44
N ASP A 552 -17.44 25.90 -47.02
CA ASP A 552 -16.65 27.14 -46.80
C ASP A 552 -16.28 27.35 -45.32
N LEU A 553 -15.61 26.35 -44.74
CA LEU A 553 -15.20 26.32 -43.34
C LEU A 553 -14.04 27.30 -43.08
N ARG A 554 -14.29 28.33 -42.25
CA ARG A 554 -13.29 29.37 -41.91
C ARG A 554 -12.51 29.05 -40.65
N HIS A 555 -13.16 28.41 -39.67
CA HIS A 555 -12.51 28.00 -38.43
C HIS A 555 -13.16 26.73 -37.89
N ILE A 556 -12.33 25.87 -37.31
CA ILE A 556 -12.74 24.66 -36.63
C ILE A 556 -11.75 24.36 -35.51
N ASP A 557 -12.26 24.03 -34.33
CA ASP A 557 -11.45 23.66 -33.18
C ASP A 557 -12.30 22.91 -32.13
N ILE A 558 -11.65 22.40 -31.09
CA ILE A 558 -12.32 21.81 -29.93
C ILE A 558 -12.96 22.92 -29.10
N PHE A 559 -14.26 22.80 -28.87
CA PHE A 559 -15.05 23.76 -28.11
C PHE A 559 -15.04 23.44 -26.62
N THR A 560 -14.47 24.34 -25.82
CA THR A 560 -14.56 24.27 -24.36
C THR A 560 -15.75 25.09 -23.87
N LYS A 561 -16.69 24.45 -23.16
CA LYS A 561 -17.88 25.13 -22.62
C LYS A 561 -17.47 26.20 -21.61
N ASN A 562 -18.03 27.40 -21.76
CA ASN A 562 -17.82 28.56 -20.89
C ASN A 562 -16.37 29.05 -20.85
N ASP A 563 -15.60 28.81 -21.92
CA ASP A 563 -14.28 29.40 -22.05
C ASP A 563 -14.38 30.87 -22.48
N GLU A 564 -13.95 31.77 -21.60
CA GLU A 564 -13.84 33.22 -21.87
C GLU A 564 -12.43 33.61 -22.32
N THR A 565 -11.48 32.67 -22.34
CA THR A 565 -10.10 32.93 -22.74
C THR A 565 -9.95 32.93 -24.27
N THR A 566 -10.69 32.10 -24.98
CA THR A 566 -10.69 32.08 -26.45
C THR A 566 -11.54 33.22 -27.02
N THR A 567 -10.88 34.19 -27.65
CA THR A 567 -11.53 35.37 -28.25
C THR A 567 -11.49 35.32 -29.77
N TYR A 568 -12.65 35.51 -30.40
CA TYR A 568 -12.82 35.57 -31.85
C TYR A 568 -12.85 37.02 -32.34
N ASN A 569 -12.02 37.30 -33.34
CA ASN A 569 -11.86 38.61 -33.97
C ASN A 569 -12.41 38.52 -35.39
N MET A 570 -13.50 39.22 -35.69
CA MET A 570 -14.24 39.04 -36.94
C MET A 570 -14.51 40.36 -37.66
N ILE A 571 -14.24 40.37 -38.97
CA ILE A 571 -14.72 41.40 -39.91
C ILE A 571 -15.69 40.71 -40.86
N TYR A 572 -16.91 41.22 -40.95
CA TYR A 572 -17.94 40.64 -41.80
C TYR A 572 -18.73 41.70 -42.55
N GLN A 573 -19.26 41.32 -43.70
CA GLN A 573 -20.22 42.12 -44.44
C GLN A 573 -21.63 41.61 -44.11
N ASP A 574 -22.50 42.53 -43.68
CA ASP A 574 -23.86 42.23 -43.28
C ASP A 574 -24.82 42.43 -44.48
N GLY A 575 -25.25 41.34 -45.11
CA GLY A 575 -26.08 41.33 -46.30
C GLY A 575 -25.37 41.71 -47.61
N LYS A 576 -25.99 41.37 -48.75
CA LYS A 576 -25.43 41.62 -50.09
C LYS A 576 -25.25 43.13 -50.37
N GLY A 577 -24.04 43.64 -50.17
CA GLY A 577 -23.72 45.06 -50.37
C GLY A 577 -23.94 45.95 -49.14
N GLY A 578 -24.24 45.38 -47.97
CA GLY A 578 -24.43 46.13 -46.73
C GLY A 578 -23.12 46.58 -46.07
N PRO A 579 -23.22 47.26 -44.91
CA PRO A 579 -22.07 47.80 -44.20
C PRO A 579 -21.13 46.68 -43.72
N ILE A 580 -19.85 47.00 -43.66
CA ILE A 580 -18.82 46.11 -43.14
C ILE A 580 -18.65 46.43 -41.67
N MET A 581 -18.76 45.38 -40.87
CA MET A 581 -18.79 45.41 -39.42
C MET A 581 -17.52 44.76 -38.87
N VAL A 582 -17.05 45.27 -37.74
CA VAL A 582 -15.97 44.67 -36.95
C VAL A 582 -16.50 44.31 -35.57
N LYS A 583 -16.22 43.10 -35.11
CA LYS A 583 -16.57 42.66 -33.76
C LYS A 583 -15.54 41.74 -33.15
N ARG A 584 -15.41 41.82 -31.83
CA ARG A 584 -14.60 40.95 -30.98
C ARG A 584 -15.50 40.28 -29.95
N PHE A 585 -15.48 38.95 -29.89
CA PHE A 585 -16.43 38.21 -29.06
C PHE A 585 -15.91 36.87 -28.55
N PHE A 586 -16.53 36.37 -27.49
CA PHE A 586 -16.37 35.01 -26.99
C PHE A 586 -17.68 34.23 -27.15
N ILE A 587 -17.60 32.91 -27.13
CA ILE A 587 -18.75 32.02 -27.28
C ILE A 587 -18.98 31.27 -25.97
N SER A 588 -19.89 31.79 -25.14
CA SER A 588 -20.32 31.14 -23.91
C SER A 588 -21.68 30.46 -24.08
N GLY A 589 -21.85 29.24 -23.56
CA GLY A 589 -23.14 28.54 -23.47
C GLY A 589 -23.89 28.36 -24.81
N ILE A 590 -23.85 27.15 -25.36
CA ILE A 590 -24.56 26.76 -26.59
C ILE A 590 -25.40 25.49 -26.39
N THR A 591 -26.43 25.35 -27.20
CA THR A 591 -27.12 24.07 -27.44
C THR A 591 -26.47 23.38 -28.64
N ARG A 592 -26.14 22.09 -28.49
CA ARG A 592 -25.54 21.27 -29.56
C ARG A 592 -26.45 21.20 -30.79
N ASP A 593 -25.83 21.06 -31.96
CA ASP A 593 -26.47 20.87 -33.27
C ASP A 593 -27.42 22.00 -33.70
N LYS A 594 -27.49 23.07 -32.91
CA LYS A 594 -28.22 24.30 -33.25
C LYS A 594 -27.30 25.22 -34.04
N VAL A 595 -27.80 25.71 -35.16
CA VAL A 595 -27.13 26.72 -35.99
C VAL A 595 -27.36 28.09 -35.38
N TYR A 596 -26.28 28.85 -35.19
CA TYR A 596 -26.32 30.23 -34.70
C TYR A 596 -25.73 31.18 -35.73
N ASP A 597 -26.25 32.39 -35.78
CA ASP A 597 -25.77 33.45 -36.67
C ASP A 597 -24.86 34.42 -35.92
N LEU A 598 -23.68 34.70 -36.47
CA LEU A 598 -22.72 35.69 -35.96
C LEU A 598 -22.90 37.06 -36.62
N THR A 599 -23.80 37.19 -37.59
CA THR A 599 -24.11 38.44 -38.31
C THR A 599 -25.45 39.00 -37.82
N LYS A 600 -26.03 40.03 -38.48
CA LYS A 600 -27.40 40.46 -38.15
C LYS A 600 -28.48 39.56 -38.76
N GLY A 601 -28.11 38.52 -39.51
CA GLY A 601 -29.04 37.62 -40.18
C GLY A 601 -29.60 38.17 -41.49
N ALA A 602 -28.93 39.14 -42.11
CA ALA A 602 -29.28 39.62 -43.45
C ALA A 602 -28.82 38.63 -44.52
N ASP A 603 -29.67 38.34 -45.49
CA ASP A 603 -29.36 37.40 -46.57
C ASP A 603 -28.15 37.86 -47.41
N GLY A 604 -27.20 36.94 -47.61
CA GLY A 604 -25.95 37.20 -48.32
C GLY A 604 -24.84 37.84 -47.47
N SER A 605 -24.93 37.72 -46.14
CA SER A 605 -23.83 38.04 -45.23
C SER A 605 -22.62 37.15 -45.46
N LYS A 606 -21.42 37.68 -45.26
CA LYS A 606 -20.16 36.93 -45.43
C LYS A 606 -19.07 37.38 -44.47
N ILE A 607 -18.32 36.42 -43.95
CA ILE A 607 -17.11 36.67 -43.18
C ILE A 607 -15.98 37.05 -44.15
N LEU A 608 -15.35 38.19 -43.91
CA LEU A 608 -14.20 38.66 -44.68
C LEU A 608 -12.87 38.36 -43.97
N TYR A 609 -12.88 38.35 -42.64
CA TYR A 609 -11.74 37.96 -41.81
C TYR A 609 -12.23 37.34 -40.51
N LEU A 610 -11.58 36.25 -40.09
CA LEU A 610 -11.77 35.61 -38.80
C LEU A 610 -10.40 35.22 -38.25
N GLY A 611 -10.05 35.72 -37.08
CA GLY A 611 -8.83 35.36 -36.35
C GLY A 611 -9.16 34.96 -34.92
N VAL A 612 -8.47 33.95 -34.41
CA VAL A 612 -8.62 33.48 -33.03
C VAL A 612 -7.41 33.95 -32.22
N SER A 613 -7.65 34.51 -31.05
CA SER A 613 -6.57 34.91 -30.16
C SER A 613 -6.98 34.89 -28.69
N GLY A 614 -5.99 35.04 -27.81
CA GLY A 614 -6.23 35.20 -26.38
C GLY A 614 -6.89 36.54 -26.04
N PRO A 615 -7.31 36.73 -24.78
CA PRO A 615 -8.09 37.90 -24.37
C PRO A 615 -7.29 39.21 -24.48
N THR A 616 -5.96 39.15 -24.44
CA THR A 616 -5.06 40.32 -24.48
C THR A 616 -4.24 40.46 -25.77
N ASN A 617 -4.41 39.58 -26.77
CA ASN A 617 -3.55 39.53 -27.95
C ASN A 617 -4.36 39.63 -29.26
N GLY A 618 -5.06 40.74 -29.50
CA GLY A 618 -5.81 40.99 -30.72
C GLY A 618 -4.90 41.28 -31.93
N PRO A 619 -5.24 40.77 -33.14
CA PRO A 619 -4.52 41.07 -34.37
C PRO A 619 -4.67 42.54 -34.79
N ARG A 620 -3.72 43.05 -35.58
CA ARG A 620 -3.86 44.31 -36.35
C ARG A 620 -4.08 44.02 -37.82
N VAL A 621 -5.11 44.60 -38.41
CA VAL A 621 -5.53 44.34 -39.79
C VAL A 621 -5.68 45.64 -40.58
N ASN A 622 -4.95 45.74 -41.69
CA ASN A 622 -5.11 46.79 -42.69
C ASN A 622 -6.22 46.44 -43.67
N VAL A 623 -7.21 47.31 -43.76
CA VAL A 623 -8.37 47.20 -44.64
C VAL A 623 -8.23 48.19 -45.79
N HIS A 624 -7.94 47.67 -46.98
CA HIS A 624 -7.86 48.47 -48.20
C HIS A 624 -9.25 48.58 -48.85
N LEU A 625 -9.74 49.80 -49.05
CA LEU A 625 -11.03 50.10 -49.66
C LEU A 625 -10.93 50.20 -51.19
N LYS A 626 -12.01 49.89 -51.91
CA LYS A 626 -12.07 50.14 -53.36
C LYS A 626 -12.07 51.65 -53.65
N PRO A 627 -11.29 52.15 -54.62
CA PRO A 627 -11.24 53.58 -54.95
C PRO A 627 -12.61 54.12 -55.39
N ARG A 628 -13.01 55.28 -54.86
CA ARG A 628 -14.21 56.02 -55.27
C ARG A 628 -13.97 57.53 -55.29
N PRO A 629 -14.70 58.33 -56.10
CA PRO A 629 -14.44 59.76 -56.33
C PRO A 629 -14.56 60.72 -55.12
N LYS A 630 -14.67 60.23 -53.89
CA LYS A 630 -14.76 61.04 -52.65
C LYS A 630 -14.00 60.44 -51.45
N LEU A 631 -13.23 59.36 -51.63
CA LEU A 631 -12.40 58.78 -50.56
C LEU A 631 -10.97 59.30 -50.65
N LYS A 632 -10.50 59.99 -49.60
CA LYS A 632 -9.10 60.46 -49.47
C LYS A 632 -8.18 59.41 -48.83
N ASN A 633 -8.71 58.61 -47.88
CA ASN A 633 -7.95 57.55 -47.21
C ASN A 633 -8.45 56.18 -47.70
N LEU A 634 -7.58 55.44 -48.39
CA LEU A 634 -7.90 54.13 -48.98
C LEU A 634 -7.54 52.95 -48.07
N VAL A 635 -6.90 53.21 -46.92
CA VAL A 635 -6.49 52.19 -45.95
C VAL A 635 -7.06 52.57 -44.58
N ILE A 636 -7.74 51.62 -43.94
CA ILE A 636 -8.19 51.71 -42.55
C ILE A 636 -7.40 50.67 -41.75
N GLU A 637 -6.67 51.11 -40.73
CA GLU A 637 -6.02 50.21 -39.78
C GLU A 637 -7.01 49.86 -38.66
N VAL A 638 -7.15 48.57 -38.36
CA VAL A 638 -8.02 48.04 -37.30
C VAL A 638 -7.15 47.32 -36.28
N ASP A 639 -7.05 47.88 -35.08
CA ASP A 639 -6.51 47.19 -33.92
C ASP A 639 -7.66 46.53 -33.15
N PHE A 640 -7.66 45.19 -33.08
CA PHE A 640 -8.68 44.45 -32.35
C PHE A 640 -8.55 44.58 -30.83
N ASN A 641 -7.43 45.06 -30.30
CA ASN A 641 -7.29 45.32 -28.86
C ASN A 641 -8.10 46.52 -28.39
N GLU A 642 -8.37 47.48 -29.29
CA GLU A 642 -9.21 48.66 -29.00
C GLU A 642 -10.71 48.32 -29.02
N GLN A 643 -11.10 47.15 -29.55
CA GLN A 643 -12.48 46.70 -29.58
C GLN A 643 -12.86 46.02 -28.27
N LEU A 644 -13.97 46.45 -27.66
CA LEU A 644 -14.54 45.79 -26.48
C LEU A 644 -14.97 44.36 -26.83
N THR A 645 -14.42 43.39 -26.12
CA THR A 645 -14.84 41.99 -26.20
C THR A 645 -16.25 41.84 -25.60
N LYS A 646 -17.23 41.44 -26.41
CA LYS A 646 -18.64 41.25 -26.01
C LYS A 646 -19.09 39.81 -26.24
N ASN A 647 -20.33 39.48 -25.87
CA ASN A 647 -20.92 38.17 -26.18
C ASN A 647 -21.25 38.06 -27.69
N ARG A 648 -21.41 36.83 -28.20
CA ARG A 648 -21.66 36.50 -29.62
C ARG A 648 -22.80 37.28 -30.29
N SER A 649 -23.85 37.62 -29.53
CA SER A 649 -25.03 38.35 -30.00
C SER A 649 -24.76 39.83 -30.31
N ALA A 650 -23.57 40.33 -29.94
CA ALA A 650 -23.18 41.68 -30.28
C ALA A 650 -23.03 41.84 -31.81
N ILE A 651 -23.64 42.92 -32.30
CA ILE A 651 -23.62 43.36 -33.70
C ILE A 651 -22.24 43.89 -34.13
N GLY A 652 -21.42 44.36 -33.17
CA GLY A 652 -20.15 45.03 -33.47
C GLY A 652 -20.30 46.47 -33.91
N ASN A 653 -19.16 47.06 -34.27
CA ASN A 653 -19.05 48.45 -34.72
C ASN A 653 -19.01 48.50 -36.25
N VAL A 654 -19.56 49.56 -36.83
CA VAL A 654 -19.50 49.80 -38.28
C VAL A 654 -18.07 50.21 -38.63
N LEU A 655 -17.36 49.37 -39.37
CA LEU A 655 -16.01 49.68 -39.85
C LEU A 655 -16.06 50.62 -41.05
N THR A 656 -16.88 50.29 -42.06
CA THR A 656 -17.04 51.10 -43.26
C THR A 656 -18.31 50.74 -44.02
N LYS A 657 -18.87 51.70 -44.76
CA LYS A 657 -19.97 51.46 -45.71
C LYS A 657 -19.47 51.18 -47.13
N PHE A 658 -18.15 51.24 -47.35
CA PHE A 658 -17.53 51.08 -48.66
C PHE A 658 -17.02 49.66 -48.87
N PRO A 659 -17.06 49.13 -50.10
CA PRO A 659 -16.57 47.79 -50.38
C PRO A 659 -15.05 47.69 -50.21
N ILE A 660 -14.61 46.63 -49.57
CA ILE A 660 -13.19 46.29 -49.38
C ILE A 660 -12.61 45.73 -50.68
N ALA A 661 -11.39 46.16 -51.00
CA ALA A 661 -10.55 45.60 -52.06
C ALA A 661 -9.66 44.47 -51.53
N LYS A 662 -8.99 44.68 -50.39
CA LYS A 662 -8.04 43.72 -49.81
C LYS A 662 -7.92 43.88 -48.29
N LEU A 663 -7.71 42.78 -47.58
CA LEU A 663 -7.38 42.75 -46.15
C LEU A 663 -5.94 42.24 -46.00
N ARG A 664 -5.14 42.88 -45.15
CA ARG A 664 -3.77 42.46 -44.83
C ARG A 664 -3.54 42.49 -43.34
N VAL A 665 -3.21 41.35 -42.73
CA VAL A 665 -2.81 41.27 -41.31
C VAL A 665 -1.37 41.80 -41.17
N ILE A 666 -1.14 42.66 -40.17
CA ILE A 666 0.14 43.39 -39.98
C ILE A 666 0.90 42.84 -38.76
N GLY A 667 0.22 42.26 -37.77
CA GLY A 667 0.86 41.62 -36.61
C GLY A 667 -0.14 41.18 -35.53
N GLY A 668 0.23 40.15 -34.76
CA GLY A 668 -0.58 39.52 -33.71
C GLY A 668 -1.63 38.55 -34.26
N GLY A 669 -1.81 37.38 -33.63
CA GLY A 669 -2.81 36.35 -33.97
C GLY A 669 -2.37 35.31 -35.01
N ASP A 670 -2.75 34.05 -34.79
CA ASP A 670 -2.46 32.91 -35.67
C ASP A 670 -3.27 33.03 -36.98
N PRO A 671 -2.66 32.98 -38.18
CA PRO A 671 -3.39 33.15 -39.43
C PRO A 671 -4.22 31.91 -39.76
N GLY A 672 -5.49 31.91 -39.34
CA GLY A 672 -6.50 30.99 -39.84
C GLY A 672 -6.62 31.08 -41.36
N THR A 673 -6.53 29.93 -42.03
CA THR A 673 -6.63 29.67 -43.48
C THR A 673 -7.51 30.66 -44.26
N GLY A 674 -6.87 31.55 -45.04
CA GLY A 674 -7.52 32.49 -45.95
C GLY A 674 -6.99 32.36 -47.37
N THR A 675 -7.85 31.90 -48.27
CA THR A 675 -7.63 31.71 -49.72
C THR A 675 -7.46 33.05 -50.46
N ASN A 676 -6.42 33.15 -51.28
CA ASN A 676 -6.26 34.16 -52.33
C ASN A 676 -6.96 33.68 -53.62
N THR A 677 -7.81 34.51 -54.23
CA THR A 677 -8.32 34.34 -55.61
C THR A 677 -8.17 35.70 -56.31
N GLY A 678 -7.63 35.91 -57.51
CA GLY A 678 -6.89 35.09 -58.49
C GLY A 678 -6.52 35.99 -59.69
N SER A 679 -5.57 35.57 -60.54
CA SER A 679 -5.46 36.00 -61.95
C SER A 679 -4.65 34.97 -62.76
N ALA A 680 -5.25 34.45 -63.84
CA ALA A 680 -4.74 33.49 -64.82
C ALA A 680 -4.01 34.20 -66.02
N PRO A 681 -3.60 33.55 -67.14
CA PRO A 681 -3.05 32.20 -67.37
C PRO A 681 -1.70 32.18 -68.17
N ASN A 682 -1.03 31.00 -68.18
CA ASN A 682 -0.05 30.46 -69.16
C ASN A 682 1.39 31.03 -69.26
N PRO A 683 2.39 30.25 -69.78
CA PRO A 683 2.26 29.04 -70.58
C PRO A 683 2.97 27.77 -70.05
N ALA A 684 2.55 26.66 -70.65
CA ALA A 684 3.12 25.34 -70.53
C ALA A 684 4.65 25.31 -70.70
N VAL A 685 5.33 24.63 -69.77
CA VAL A 685 6.66 24.07 -70.00
C VAL A 685 6.55 22.57 -69.79
N THR A 686 6.60 21.87 -70.92
CA THR A 686 6.75 20.42 -71.08
C THR A 686 7.93 19.88 -70.27
N PRO A 687 7.82 18.69 -69.64
CA PRO A 687 8.99 17.86 -69.40
C PRO A 687 9.27 17.05 -70.67
N LYS A 688 10.40 17.32 -71.35
CA LYS A 688 11.00 16.40 -72.33
C LYS A 688 12.18 15.64 -71.71
N PRO A 689 12.50 14.47 -72.26
CA PRO A 689 12.98 13.30 -71.51
C PRO A 689 14.51 13.23 -71.47
N VAL A 690 15.04 12.44 -70.53
CA VAL A 690 16.39 11.88 -70.67
C VAL A 690 16.33 10.38 -70.46
N THR A 691 16.50 9.68 -71.59
CA THR A 691 16.76 8.26 -71.78
C THR A 691 18.23 7.93 -71.51
N THR A 692 18.46 6.83 -70.78
CA THR A 692 19.46 5.75 -70.94
C THR A 692 20.78 5.96 -71.71
N ALA A 693 21.88 5.46 -71.12
CA ALA A 693 22.90 4.50 -71.64
C ALA A 693 24.20 4.63 -70.80
N ALA A 694 25.08 3.66 -70.50
CA ALA A 694 25.35 2.28 -70.92
C ALA A 694 26.20 1.61 -69.79
N ALA A 695 25.99 0.36 -69.37
CA ALA A 695 26.49 -0.93 -69.89
C ALA A 695 27.97 -1.28 -69.58
N VAL A 696 28.17 -2.35 -68.77
CA VAL A 696 29.18 -3.44 -68.89
C VAL A 696 28.55 -4.66 -68.17
N LYS A 697 27.91 -5.64 -68.85
CA LYS A 697 28.40 -6.90 -69.47
C LYS A 697 29.33 -7.79 -68.62
N ASN A 698 28.82 -8.97 -68.23
CA ASN A 698 29.31 -10.33 -68.56
C ASN A 698 28.39 -11.38 -67.89
N THR A 699 27.54 -12.10 -68.63
CA THR A 699 27.73 -13.48 -69.18
C THR A 699 27.98 -14.53 -68.09
N ALA A 700 26.97 -15.33 -67.71
CA ALA A 700 26.55 -16.60 -68.32
C ALA A 700 27.50 -17.76 -67.95
N GLU A 701 26.99 -18.75 -67.20
CA GLU A 701 27.05 -20.17 -67.58
C GLU A 701 26.26 -21.07 -66.62
N SER A 702 25.60 -22.04 -67.25
CA SER A 702 24.92 -23.20 -66.71
C SER A 702 25.89 -24.38 -66.57
N THR A 703 25.81 -25.13 -65.47
CA THR A 703 26.05 -26.58 -65.33
C THR A 703 25.44 -26.98 -63.98
N ASP A 704 24.38 -27.79 -63.93
CA ASP A 704 24.37 -29.26 -64.01
C ASP A 704 25.32 -29.90 -62.99
N ASP A 705 24.76 -30.43 -61.89
CA ASP A 705 25.08 -31.76 -61.34
C ASP A 705 24.35 -32.02 -60.01
N THR A 706 23.32 -32.86 -60.07
CA THR A 706 22.99 -33.81 -58.99
C THR A 706 24.04 -34.93 -58.99
N PRO A 707 24.44 -35.56 -57.86
CA PRO A 707 23.56 -36.59 -57.27
C PRO A 707 23.67 -36.84 -55.75
N LYS A 708 22.53 -37.32 -55.23
CA LYS A 708 22.31 -38.38 -54.22
C LYS A 708 23.51 -38.91 -53.42
N THR A 709 23.38 -38.85 -52.09
CA THR A 709 23.56 -39.93 -51.08
C THR A 709 22.92 -39.37 -49.78
N GLY A 710 22.13 -40.06 -48.95
CA GLY A 710 22.08 -41.46 -48.58
C GLY A 710 22.51 -41.58 -47.10
N SER A 711 21.55 -41.84 -46.21
CA SER A 711 21.65 -42.62 -44.95
C SER A 711 21.13 -41.95 -43.67
N ASN A 712 20.02 -42.50 -43.18
CA ASN A 712 19.76 -43.04 -41.82
C ASN A 712 20.43 -42.39 -40.60
N GLY A 713 19.59 -42.05 -39.62
CA GLY A 713 20.02 -41.85 -38.23
C GLY A 713 18.85 -41.57 -37.27
N LYS A 714 18.07 -42.61 -36.94
CA LYS A 714 17.18 -42.62 -35.77
C LYS A 714 18.02 -42.47 -34.50
N THR A 715 17.66 -41.59 -33.56
CA THR A 715 17.87 -41.86 -32.13
C THR A 715 16.79 -41.17 -31.30
N GLN A 716 15.94 -42.01 -30.70
CA GLN A 716 15.07 -41.68 -29.57
C GLN A 716 15.93 -41.45 -28.32
N ILE A 717 15.58 -40.47 -27.49
CA ILE A 717 15.94 -40.48 -26.06
C ILE A 717 14.66 -40.40 -25.24
N LYS A 718 14.47 -41.43 -24.43
CA LYS A 718 13.44 -41.62 -23.40
C LYS A 718 13.61 -40.60 -22.27
N LEU A 719 12.48 -40.11 -21.76
CA LEU A 719 12.34 -39.60 -20.39
C LEU A 719 11.66 -40.70 -19.58
N GLU A 720 12.32 -41.17 -18.53
CA GLU A 720 11.74 -42.01 -17.48
C GLU A 720 11.20 -41.12 -16.36
N PHE A 721 10.10 -41.58 -15.76
CA PHE A 721 9.29 -40.94 -14.73
C PHE A 721 9.92 -40.95 -13.34
#